data_AF-A0A963HQX3-F1
#
_entry.id   AF-A0A963HQX3-F1
#
_cell.length_a   1.000
_cell.length_b   1.000
_cell.length_c   1.000
_cell.angle_alpha   90.00
_cell.angle_beta   90.00
_cell.angle_gamma   90.00
#
_symmetry.space_group_name_H-M   'P 1'
#
loop_
_entity.id
_entity.type
_entity.pdbx_description
1 polymer ?
#
loop_
_entity_poly.entity_id
_entity_poly.type
_entity_poly.pdbx_seq_one_letter_code
_entity_poly.pdbx_strand_id
1 'polypeptide(L)'
;MLESLFFVFISLLAVVALILFIPWLRRLVISNQLLKIFRKMLPPISQTEQEALDAGTVWWDGDLFSGRPDWNKLLAYPKPQLSDEERAFLDGPVEQLCDMLDEWQITHDLKDLPPDVWQFIKDSGFFGLIIPKQYGGRGFSALAHSEIVMKIGSRSGTAAVTVMVPNSLGPAELLLHYGTEEQKNYYLPRLAQGLEVPCFGLTSPDAGSDAGSIPDYAIVCKGEFDGKQDVLGMRVTWEKRYITLGPVATILGLAFKLYDPDHLLGDREDLGITLALIPTDTPGLNIGRRHLPLNAAFQNGPNWGKEVFIPMEWIIGGQSGVGQGWRMLMNCLAAGRSISLPATSTGGAKLAARTSGAYGRVRVQFNLPIGYFEGIEEALVRIGGNTYMMDAARIMTAGAVDLGEKPSVISAIVKYHLTERARQAINDAMDIHGGKGICIGPRNYLGRTYQHMPVSITVEGANILTRSMIIFGQGAIRCHPYTLQEINAVHDTDKKRASITFDSALVGHVLFSMRNTVNCLGYGLFGKYIKSSIPDNCDPEIAPYYQQLSRFAVNFAFLADIAMVNLGGALKRKERLSARLGDILSLLYLCSAALKRFEDDGRPRADLPLVHWSVQDAIYRIQQSFDEFLSNFPGNRVFVWLLKKWIFPLGKPYSPPTDKLGHEISQMLLEPSEARDRLTSGIYLPKASGEPLAELEQALECAIKSAPLEAKVRNAVKSGKITAQQGEKQITQAYHLNVITVSEADLLHKMRDLRSRVIKVDDFSQDFSYEAPSSSGHTEPIPTSSTTATLAPVVAAAVAATGEAEQSDESEEGVRDSQTYTNIAQSTLLESGQLSEIAASDLFADENFMSEQNKDSDQPAVMGTETDKDSKSDDQHDLLAAEELPVSEVEPEPVSGSVKRSVDNESGEEKTHQAK
;
A
#
# COMPACT_ATOMS: atom_id res chain seq x y z
N MET A 1 -6.21 66.50 -10.74
CA MET A 1 -5.58 65.38 -11.49
C MET A 1 -5.49 64.13 -10.61
N LEU A 2 -4.82 64.16 -9.46
CA LEU A 2 -4.76 63.03 -8.51
C LEU A 2 -6.15 62.59 -8.00
N GLU A 3 -7.05 63.52 -7.67
CA GLU A 3 -8.44 63.19 -7.29
C GLU A 3 -9.23 62.54 -8.45
N SER A 4 -9.10 63.06 -9.66
CA SER A 4 -9.77 62.50 -10.85
C SER A 4 -9.26 61.09 -11.15
N LEU A 5 -7.94 60.86 -11.03
CA LEU A 5 -7.33 59.53 -11.13
C LEU A 5 -7.82 58.58 -10.03
N PHE A 6 -8.01 59.09 -8.81
CA PHE A 6 -8.54 58.32 -7.69
C PHE A 6 -10.01 57.90 -7.91
N PHE A 7 -10.87 58.82 -8.38
CA PHE A 7 -12.27 58.48 -8.70
C PHE A 7 -12.39 57.53 -9.89
N VAL A 8 -11.54 57.68 -10.91
CA VAL A 8 -11.47 56.72 -12.03
C VAL A 8 -11.03 55.34 -11.52
N PHE A 9 -10.02 55.28 -10.66
CA PHE A 9 -9.56 54.02 -10.06
C PHE A 9 -10.64 53.35 -9.19
N ILE A 10 -11.34 54.12 -8.35
CA ILE A 10 -12.47 53.61 -7.55
C ILE A 10 -13.60 53.13 -8.44
N SER A 11 -13.93 53.87 -9.50
CA SER A 11 -15.00 53.49 -10.44
C SER A 11 -14.63 52.20 -11.16
N LEU A 12 -13.37 52.02 -11.56
CA LEU A 12 -12.86 50.79 -12.15
C LEU A 12 -12.97 49.61 -11.17
N LEU A 13 -12.55 49.81 -9.91
CA LEU A 13 -12.70 48.80 -8.86
C LEU A 13 -14.17 48.45 -8.60
N ALA A 14 -15.07 49.43 -8.62
CA ALA A 14 -16.50 49.21 -8.45
C ALA A 14 -17.09 48.40 -9.60
N VAL A 15 -16.70 48.68 -10.85
CA VAL A 15 -17.12 47.89 -12.02
C VAL A 15 -16.58 46.46 -11.94
N VAL A 16 -15.31 46.28 -11.59
CA VAL A 16 -14.72 44.95 -11.38
C VAL A 16 -15.45 44.20 -10.26
N ALA A 17 -15.74 44.88 -9.15
CA ALA A 17 -16.52 44.31 -8.05
C ALA A 17 -17.93 43.91 -8.50
N LEU A 18 -18.64 44.74 -9.26
CA LEU A 18 -19.96 44.41 -9.80
C LEU A 18 -19.90 43.15 -10.68
N ILE A 19 -18.90 43.03 -11.55
CA ILE A 19 -18.70 41.83 -12.38
C ILE A 19 -18.40 40.60 -11.52
N LEU A 20 -17.57 40.72 -10.47
CA LEU A 20 -17.17 39.59 -9.63
C LEU A 20 -18.24 39.16 -8.62
N PHE A 21 -19.03 40.08 -8.07
CA PHE A 21 -20.01 39.77 -7.02
C PHE A 21 -21.41 39.43 -7.55
N ILE A 22 -21.77 39.86 -8.76
CA ILE A 22 -23.07 39.56 -9.36
C ILE A 22 -22.96 38.27 -10.20
N PRO A 23 -23.58 37.14 -9.78
CA PRO A 23 -23.33 35.83 -10.39
C PRO A 23 -23.66 35.75 -11.89
N TRP A 24 -24.72 36.43 -12.34
CA TRP A 24 -25.08 36.38 -13.76
C TRP A 24 -24.08 37.15 -14.64
N LEU A 25 -23.57 38.30 -14.18
CA LEU A 25 -22.53 39.07 -14.86
C LEU A 25 -21.21 38.29 -14.86
N ARG A 26 -20.82 37.74 -13.71
CA ARG A 26 -19.62 36.90 -13.58
C ARG A 26 -19.65 35.71 -14.53
N ARG A 27 -20.77 34.98 -14.58
CA ARG A 27 -20.95 33.86 -15.52
C ARG A 27 -20.79 34.30 -16.96
N LEU A 28 -21.42 35.41 -17.34
CA LEU A 28 -21.41 35.88 -18.72
C LEU A 28 -20.02 36.37 -19.18
N VAL A 29 -19.32 37.10 -18.31
CA VAL A 29 -18.05 37.76 -18.66
C VAL A 29 -16.84 36.86 -18.41
N ILE A 30 -16.86 36.05 -17.34
CA ILE A 30 -15.70 35.30 -16.84
C ILE A 30 -15.95 33.79 -16.96
N SER A 31 -16.89 33.24 -16.18
CA SER A 31 -16.97 31.79 -15.95
C SER A 31 -17.32 31.01 -17.22
N ASN A 32 -18.21 31.52 -18.07
CA ASN A 32 -18.56 30.86 -19.34
C ASN A 32 -17.44 30.90 -20.36
N GLN A 33 -16.60 31.95 -20.35
CA GLN A 33 -15.46 32.02 -21.25
C GLN A 33 -14.36 31.05 -20.79
N LEU A 34 -14.11 30.98 -19.48
CA LEU A 34 -13.22 29.99 -18.91
C LEU A 34 -13.72 28.57 -19.13
N LEU A 35 -15.01 28.29 -18.95
CA LEU A 35 -15.61 26.97 -19.24
C LEU A 35 -15.37 26.53 -20.69
N LYS A 36 -15.51 27.45 -21.65
CA LYS A 36 -15.19 27.16 -23.07
C LYS A 36 -13.72 26.86 -23.28
N ILE A 37 -12.82 27.57 -22.60
CA ILE A 37 -11.37 27.33 -22.67
C ILE A 37 -11.05 25.95 -22.06
N PHE A 38 -11.59 25.65 -20.88
CA PHE A 38 -11.38 24.36 -20.19
C PHE A 38 -11.89 23.18 -21.03
N ARG A 39 -13.05 23.30 -21.68
CA ARG A 39 -13.55 22.29 -22.64
C ARG A 39 -12.62 22.04 -23.84
N LYS A 40 -11.79 23.01 -24.21
CA LYS A 40 -10.80 22.86 -25.29
C LYS A 40 -9.46 22.30 -24.79
N MET A 41 -9.10 22.56 -23.54
CA MET A 41 -7.81 22.17 -22.96
C MET A 41 -7.82 20.80 -22.30
N LEU A 42 -8.94 20.41 -21.69
CA LEU A 42 -9.06 19.10 -21.05
C LEU A 42 -9.28 18.03 -22.11
N PRO A 43 -8.41 17.00 -22.17
CA PRO A 43 -8.66 15.85 -23.04
C PRO A 43 -9.95 15.14 -22.59
N PRO A 44 -10.64 14.42 -23.50
CA PRO A 44 -11.76 13.58 -23.11
C PRO A 44 -11.27 12.54 -22.08
N ILE A 45 -11.92 12.51 -20.92
CA ILE A 45 -11.66 11.50 -19.90
C ILE A 45 -12.19 10.16 -20.44
N SER A 46 -11.33 9.14 -20.49
CA SER A 46 -11.78 7.80 -20.90
C SER A 46 -12.78 7.26 -19.90
N GLN A 47 -13.68 6.36 -20.32
CA GLN A 47 -14.63 5.73 -19.39
C GLN A 47 -13.90 5.06 -18.21
N THR A 48 -12.77 4.40 -18.48
CA THR A 48 -11.94 3.77 -17.46
C THR A 48 -11.31 4.76 -16.47
N GLU A 49 -10.91 5.94 -16.94
CA GLU A 49 -10.37 7.00 -16.07
C GLU A 49 -11.50 7.64 -15.23
N GLN A 50 -12.67 7.86 -15.82
CA GLN A 50 -13.84 8.38 -15.09
C GLN A 50 -14.30 7.41 -13.99
N GLU A 51 -14.43 6.12 -14.29
CA GLU A 51 -14.82 5.10 -13.31
C GLU A 51 -13.80 4.97 -12.17
N ALA A 52 -12.51 5.11 -12.46
CA ALA A 52 -11.46 5.14 -11.43
C ALA A 52 -11.52 6.43 -10.59
N LEU A 53 -11.88 7.57 -11.19
CA LEU A 53 -12.06 8.84 -10.50
C LEU A 53 -13.32 8.90 -9.65
N ASP A 54 -14.38 8.18 -10.02
CA ASP A 54 -15.64 8.13 -9.26
C ASP A 54 -15.56 7.09 -8.11
N ALA A 55 -14.70 6.07 -8.24
CA ALA A 55 -14.50 5.04 -7.24
C ALA A 55 -13.92 5.56 -5.91
N GLY A 56 -14.50 5.10 -4.79
CA GLY A 56 -14.08 5.41 -3.42
C GLY A 56 -14.77 6.64 -2.79
N THR A 57 -14.39 6.96 -1.54
CA THR A 57 -14.84 8.16 -0.81
C THR A 57 -13.66 9.11 -0.51
N VAL A 58 -13.97 10.32 -0.07
CA VAL A 58 -13.00 11.29 0.49
C VAL A 58 -13.28 11.37 1.97
N TRP A 59 -12.25 11.19 2.80
CA TRP A 59 -12.37 11.12 4.25
C TRP A 59 -11.40 12.12 4.91
N TRP A 60 -10.48 11.66 5.76
CA TRP A 60 -9.53 12.54 6.46
C TRP A 60 -8.53 13.23 5.54
N ASP A 61 -8.20 12.59 4.42
CA ASP A 61 -7.39 13.14 3.34
C ASP A 61 -7.98 14.45 2.77
N GLY A 62 -9.31 14.59 2.69
CA GLY A 62 -9.96 15.83 2.27
C GLY A 62 -9.69 17.02 3.22
N ASP A 63 -9.75 16.78 4.53
CA ASP A 63 -9.48 17.81 5.54
C ASP A 63 -8.01 18.27 5.48
N LEU A 64 -7.07 17.33 5.28
CA LEU A 64 -5.66 17.64 5.06
C LEU A 64 -5.44 18.42 3.77
N PHE A 65 -6.05 17.98 2.67
CA PHE A 65 -5.94 18.63 1.35
C PHE A 65 -6.53 20.03 1.35
N SER A 66 -7.54 20.27 2.19
CA SER A 66 -8.17 21.58 2.30
C SER A 66 -7.24 22.66 2.90
N GLY A 67 -6.13 22.26 3.53
CA GLY A 67 -5.29 23.18 4.30
C GLY A 67 -5.95 23.68 5.59
N ARG A 68 -7.04 23.06 6.04
CA ARG A 68 -7.73 23.38 7.30
C ARG A 68 -8.16 22.09 8.01
N PRO A 69 -7.22 21.28 8.49
CA PRO A 69 -7.56 20.05 9.20
C PRO A 69 -8.35 20.37 10.48
N ASP A 70 -9.46 19.67 10.69
CA ASP A 70 -10.23 19.72 11.92
C ASP A 70 -9.79 18.58 12.85
N TRP A 71 -8.89 18.88 13.78
CA TRP A 71 -8.34 17.88 14.68
C TRP A 71 -9.35 17.38 15.72
N ASN A 72 -10.34 18.21 16.09
CA ASN A 72 -11.41 17.76 16.98
C ASN A 72 -12.28 16.72 16.27
N LYS A 73 -12.58 16.92 14.98
CA LYS A 73 -13.24 15.91 14.14
C LYS A 73 -12.42 14.62 14.04
N LEU A 74 -11.09 14.71 13.83
CA LEU A 74 -10.21 13.54 13.80
C LEU A 74 -10.28 12.74 15.12
N LEU A 75 -10.18 13.41 16.26
CA LEU A 75 -10.22 12.76 17.57
C LEU A 75 -11.62 12.25 17.93
N ALA A 76 -12.67 12.82 17.34
CA ALA A 76 -14.05 12.37 17.53
C ALA A 76 -14.39 11.06 16.78
N TYR A 77 -13.59 10.64 15.79
CA TYR A 77 -13.80 9.33 15.17
C TYR A 77 -13.68 8.22 16.23
N PRO A 78 -14.64 7.28 16.29
CA PRO A 78 -14.66 6.25 17.31
C PRO A 78 -13.39 5.39 17.22
N LYS A 79 -12.84 5.02 18.38
CA LYS A 79 -11.76 4.04 18.44
C LYS A 79 -12.26 2.72 17.86
N PRO A 80 -11.58 2.14 16.85
CA PRO A 80 -11.93 0.82 16.33
C PRO A 80 -11.82 -0.24 17.43
N GLN A 81 -12.81 -1.12 17.53
CA GLN A 81 -12.87 -2.15 18.56
C GLN A 81 -13.29 -3.47 17.95
N LEU A 82 -12.68 -4.54 18.43
CA LEU A 82 -13.09 -5.91 18.15
C LEU A 82 -14.30 -6.26 19.03
N SER A 83 -15.30 -6.87 18.43
CA SER A 83 -16.38 -7.56 19.14
C SER A 83 -15.85 -8.77 19.92
N ASP A 84 -16.65 -9.27 20.86
CA ASP A 84 -16.30 -10.45 21.66
C ASP A 84 -16.09 -11.70 20.79
N GLU A 85 -16.85 -11.85 19.70
CA GLU A 85 -16.70 -12.96 18.76
C GLU A 85 -15.40 -12.88 17.96
N GLU A 86 -15.06 -11.69 17.47
CA GLU A 86 -13.81 -11.46 16.74
C GLU A 86 -12.59 -11.68 17.66
N ARG A 87 -12.68 -11.21 18.91
CA ARG A 87 -11.66 -11.47 19.92
C ARG A 87 -11.54 -12.95 20.24
N ALA A 88 -12.66 -13.66 20.42
CA ALA A 88 -12.65 -15.10 20.64
C ALA A 88 -12.06 -15.87 19.44
N PHE A 89 -12.28 -15.39 18.22
CA PHE A 89 -11.67 -15.96 17.02
C PHE A 89 -10.14 -15.76 17.02
N LEU A 90 -9.68 -14.54 17.34
CA LEU A 90 -8.27 -14.19 17.45
C LEU A 90 -7.52 -14.93 18.56
N ASP A 91 -8.18 -15.18 19.68
CA ASP A 91 -7.59 -15.81 20.87
C ASP A 91 -7.73 -17.34 20.87
N GLY A 92 -8.55 -17.89 19.96
CA GLY A 92 -8.76 -19.33 19.78
C GLY A 92 -8.27 -19.81 18.42
N PRO A 93 -9.13 -19.90 17.39
CA PRO A 93 -8.76 -20.39 16.06
C PRO A 93 -7.47 -19.83 15.47
N VAL A 94 -7.19 -18.53 15.62
CA VAL A 94 -5.97 -17.92 15.06
C VAL A 94 -4.73 -18.35 15.83
N GLU A 95 -4.77 -18.42 17.16
CA GLU A 95 -3.68 -18.97 17.97
C GLU A 95 -3.41 -20.44 17.60
N GLN A 96 -4.47 -21.24 17.48
CA GLN A 96 -4.36 -22.64 17.07
C GLN A 96 -3.75 -22.78 15.67
N LEU A 97 -4.16 -21.95 14.71
CA LEU A 97 -3.54 -21.93 13.38
C LEU A 97 -2.04 -21.64 13.51
N CYS A 98 -1.64 -20.62 14.26
CA CYS A 98 -0.24 -20.29 14.47
C CYS A 98 0.57 -21.43 15.12
N ASP A 99 -0.02 -22.15 16.09
CA ASP A 99 0.59 -23.32 16.72
C ASP A 99 0.83 -24.47 15.72
N MET A 100 0.00 -24.60 14.68
CA MET A 100 0.13 -25.65 13.66
C MET A 100 1.17 -25.32 12.57
N LEU A 101 1.66 -24.08 12.51
CA LEU A 101 2.53 -23.62 11.43
C LEU A 101 4.01 -23.82 11.78
N ASP A 102 4.74 -24.61 10.99
CA ASP A 102 6.20 -24.65 10.96
C ASP A 102 6.70 -24.03 9.65
N GLU A 103 7.31 -22.84 9.73
CA GLU A 103 7.72 -22.10 8.53
C GLU A 103 8.85 -22.80 7.76
N TRP A 104 9.75 -23.52 8.43
CA TRP A 104 10.80 -24.27 7.74
C TRP A 104 10.21 -25.44 6.96
N GLN A 105 9.33 -26.21 7.60
CA GLN A 105 8.61 -27.31 6.95
C GLN A 105 7.82 -26.81 5.74
N ILE A 106 7.07 -25.72 5.89
CA ILE A 106 6.25 -25.11 4.84
C ILE A 106 7.12 -24.68 3.64
N THR A 107 8.24 -24.00 3.90
CA THR A 107 9.01 -23.34 2.84
C THR A 107 10.14 -24.18 2.25
N HIS A 108 10.63 -25.19 2.97
CA HIS A 108 11.75 -26.03 2.55
C HIS A 108 11.28 -27.43 2.15
N ASP A 109 10.57 -28.12 3.05
CA ASP A 109 10.24 -29.54 2.90
C ASP A 109 9.03 -29.73 1.97
N LEU A 110 7.92 -29.06 2.29
CA LEU A 110 6.64 -29.22 1.59
C LEU A 110 6.49 -28.28 0.41
N LYS A 111 7.08 -27.08 0.50
CA LYS A 111 6.86 -25.96 -0.43
C LYS A 111 5.36 -25.64 -0.57
N ASP A 112 4.58 -25.89 0.47
CA ASP A 112 3.13 -25.69 0.59
C ASP A 112 2.75 -25.75 2.08
N LEU A 113 1.53 -25.37 2.43
CA LEU A 113 0.99 -25.66 3.75
C LEU A 113 0.73 -27.17 3.90
N PRO A 114 0.93 -27.74 5.09
CA PRO A 114 0.50 -29.10 5.40
C PRO A 114 -1.00 -29.32 5.09
N PRO A 115 -1.42 -30.52 4.64
CA PRO A 115 -2.82 -30.80 4.30
C PRO A 115 -3.80 -30.59 5.46
N ASP A 116 -3.40 -30.92 6.68
CA ASP A 116 -4.17 -30.70 7.91
C ASP A 116 -4.31 -29.22 8.25
N VAL A 117 -3.27 -28.41 8.01
CA VAL A 117 -3.35 -26.94 8.11
C VAL A 117 -4.31 -26.36 7.07
N TRP A 118 -4.23 -26.81 5.82
CA TRP A 118 -5.18 -26.45 4.77
C TRP A 118 -6.64 -26.76 5.18
N GLN A 119 -6.87 -27.95 5.71
CA GLN A 119 -8.19 -28.38 6.16
C GLN A 119 -8.67 -27.54 7.36
N PHE A 120 -7.79 -27.28 8.34
CA PHE A 120 -8.12 -26.44 9.49
C PHE A 120 -8.51 -25.00 9.10
N ILE A 121 -7.80 -24.40 8.14
CA ILE A 121 -8.11 -23.06 7.60
C ILE A 121 -9.55 -23.04 7.05
N LYS A 122 -9.93 -24.08 6.28
CA LYS A 122 -11.28 -24.19 5.70
C LYS A 122 -12.34 -24.40 6.77
N ASP A 123 -12.17 -25.43 7.60
CA ASP A 123 -13.16 -25.84 8.61
C ASP A 123 -13.39 -24.78 9.69
N SER A 124 -12.35 -24.01 10.03
CA SER A 124 -12.44 -22.92 11.00
C SER A 124 -13.02 -21.63 10.40
N GLY A 125 -13.33 -21.59 9.10
CA GLY A 125 -13.98 -20.45 8.46
C GLY A 125 -13.06 -19.27 8.17
N PHE A 126 -11.75 -19.50 8.02
CA PHE A 126 -10.81 -18.45 7.64
C PHE A 126 -11.02 -17.94 6.20
N PHE A 127 -11.74 -18.66 5.34
CA PHE A 127 -12.04 -18.24 3.97
C PHE A 127 -13.27 -17.33 3.87
N GLY A 128 -14.05 -17.21 4.95
CA GLY A 128 -15.29 -16.46 4.99
C GLY A 128 -15.31 -15.34 6.03
N LEU A 129 -14.17 -14.68 6.30
CA LEU A 129 -14.09 -13.61 7.30
C LEU A 129 -15.03 -12.46 6.96
N ILE A 130 -15.05 -11.99 5.71
CA ILE A 130 -15.88 -10.87 5.27
C ILE A 130 -17.30 -11.29 4.85
N ILE A 131 -17.54 -12.58 4.65
CA ILE A 131 -18.82 -13.08 4.14
C ILE A 131 -19.86 -12.97 5.26
N PRO A 132 -21.04 -12.36 5.02
CA PRO A 132 -22.09 -12.24 6.03
C PRO A 132 -22.56 -13.59 6.59
N LYS A 133 -22.94 -13.60 7.87
CA LYS A 133 -23.40 -14.80 8.59
C LYS A 133 -24.57 -15.52 7.93
N GLN A 134 -25.45 -14.79 7.25
CA GLN A 134 -26.58 -15.38 6.52
C GLN A 134 -26.13 -16.34 5.40
N TYR A 135 -24.91 -16.16 4.89
CA TYR A 135 -24.27 -17.06 3.93
C TYR A 135 -23.27 -18.01 4.61
N GLY A 136 -23.32 -18.18 5.94
CA GLY A 136 -22.41 -19.07 6.67
C GLY A 136 -20.99 -18.54 6.88
N GLY A 137 -20.72 -17.28 6.53
CA GLY A 137 -19.45 -16.62 6.85
C GLY A 137 -19.41 -16.03 8.27
N ARG A 138 -18.36 -15.26 8.57
CA ARG A 138 -18.14 -14.63 9.88
C ARG A 138 -18.71 -13.21 9.97
N GLY A 139 -18.68 -12.46 8.87
CA GLY A 139 -19.11 -11.05 8.83
C GLY A 139 -18.27 -10.15 9.73
N PHE A 140 -16.97 -10.41 9.80
CA PHE A 140 -16.02 -9.68 10.63
C PHE A 140 -15.67 -8.30 10.04
N SER A 141 -15.35 -7.39 10.94
CA SER A 141 -14.84 -6.05 10.67
C SER A 141 -13.52 -6.07 9.90
N ALA A 142 -13.22 -4.97 9.23
CA ALA A 142 -11.92 -4.68 8.64
C ALA A 142 -10.81 -4.71 9.70
N LEU A 143 -11.08 -4.22 10.92
CA LEU A 143 -10.13 -4.36 12.03
C LEU A 143 -9.84 -5.82 12.35
N ALA A 144 -10.86 -6.66 12.53
CA ALA A 144 -10.66 -8.09 12.81
C ALA A 144 -9.90 -8.80 11.68
N HIS A 145 -10.25 -8.55 10.42
CA HIS A 145 -9.48 -9.06 9.29
C HIS A 145 -8.01 -8.62 9.35
N SER A 146 -7.75 -7.33 9.65
CA SER A 146 -6.40 -6.79 9.80
C SER A 146 -5.61 -7.48 10.92
N GLU A 147 -6.20 -7.66 12.10
CA GLU A 147 -5.56 -8.32 13.26
C GLU A 147 -5.27 -9.80 12.98
N ILE A 148 -6.21 -10.52 12.35
CA ILE A 148 -6.05 -11.94 12.01
C ILE A 148 -4.87 -12.12 11.06
N VAL A 149 -4.83 -11.36 9.96
CA VAL A 149 -3.76 -11.45 8.97
C VAL A 149 -2.41 -10.99 9.54
N MET A 150 -2.39 -9.96 10.40
CA MET A 150 -1.18 -9.50 11.06
C MET A 150 -0.61 -10.59 11.99
N LYS A 151 -1.46 -11.22 12.81
CA LYS A 151 -1.04 -12.29 13.73
C LYS A 151 -0.47 -13.47 12.96
N ILE A 152 -1.19 -13.98 11.95
CA ILE A 152 -0.72 -15.09 11.11
C ILE A 152 0.58 -14.70 10.38
N GLY A 153 0.64 -13.50 9.81
CA GLY A 153 1.79 -13.01 9.04
C GLY A 153 3.06 -12.86 9.87
N SER A 154 2.94 -12.69 11.19
CA SER A 154 4.09 -12.71 12.12
C SER A 154 4.67 -14.11 12.36
N ARG A 155 3.92 -15.18 12.02
CA ARG A 155 4.33 -16.59 12.12
C ARG A 155 4.69 -17.19 10.76
N SER A 156 3.81 -17.05 9.78
CA SER A 156 3.98 -17.58 8.42
C SER A 156 3.38 -16.63 7.38
N GLY A 157 4.22 -16.13 6.48
CA GLY A 157 3.72 -15.34 5.36
C GLY A 157 2.93 -16.19 4.35
N THR A 158 3.24 -17.48 4.24
CA THR A 158 2.52 -18.41 3.37
C THR A 158 1.07 -18.58 3.83
N ALA A 159 0.86 -18.88 5.12
CA ALA A 159 -0.49 -19.01 5.68
C ALA A 159 -1.26 -17.68 5.64
N ALA A 160 -0.57 -16.56 5.91
CA ALA A 160 -1.19 -15.24 5.85
C ALA A 160 -1.74 -14.95 4.44
N VAL A 161 -0.96 -15.19 3.38
CA VAL A 161 -1.42 -15.01 1.99
C VAL A 161 -2.59 -15.93 1.66
N THR A 162 -2.54 -17.19 2.09
CA THR A 162 -3.62 -18.17 1.87
C THR A 162 -4.95 -17.75 2.52
N VAL A 163 -4.92 -17.18 3.73
CA VAL A 163 -6.11 -16.66 4.42
C VAL A 163 -6.55 -15.31 3.85
N MET A 164 -5.60 -14.46 3.46
CA MET A 164 -5.85 -13.09 3.05
C MET A 164 -6.60 -12.98 1.71
N VAL A 165 -6.20 -13.76 0.71
CA VAL A 165 -6.72 -13.61 -0.67
C VAL A 165 -8.22 -13.92 -0.80
N PRO A 166 -8.78 -14.98 -0.19
CA PRO A 166 -10.23 -15.23 -0.22
C PRO A 166 -11.07 -14.10 0.42
N ASN A 167 -10.45 -13.28 1.29
CA ASN A 167 -11.11 -12.21 2.05
C ASN A 167 -10.76 -10.79 1.57
N SER A 168 -10.02 -10.65 0.47
CA SER A 168 -9.68 -9.36 -0.14
C SER A 168 -10.29 -9.25 -1.54
N LEU A 169 -9.54 -8.75 -2.52
CA LEU A 169 -9.94 -8.68 -3.94
C LEU A 169 -10.10 -10.09 -4.52
N GLY A 170 -11.23 -10.71 -4.24
CA GLY A 170 -11.61 -12.03 -4.70
C GLY A 170 -13.09 -12.13 -5.07
N PRO A 171 -13.54 -13.31 -5.54
CA PRO A 171 -14.93 -13.58 -5.87
C PRO A 171 -15.94 -13.18 -4.79
N ALA A 172 -15.61 -13.37 -3.50
CA ALA A 172 -16.52 -13.07 -2.40
C ALA A 172 -16.91 -11.58 -2.34
N GLU A 173 -15.94 -10.66 -2.30
CA GLU A 173 -16.20 -9.21 -2.24
C GLU A 173 -16.98 -8.73 -3.47
N LEU A 174 -16.59 -9.21 -4.66
CA LEU A 174 -17.27 -8.86 -5.91
C LEU A 174 -18.73 -9.36 -5.92
N LEU A 175 -18.97 -10.59 -5.46
CA LEU A 175 -20.32 -11.17 -5.37
C LEU A 175 -21.20 -10.44 -4.37
N LEU A 176 -20.65 -10.02 -3.22
CA LEU A 176 -21.40 -9.28 -2.20
C LEU A 176 -21.96 -7.98 -2.76
N HIS A 177 -21.16 -7.27 -3.56
CA HIS A 177 -21.55 -5.97 -4.12
C HIS A 177 -22.32 -6.06 -5.43
N TYR A 178 -21.98 -7.01 -6.29
CA TYR A 178 -22.41 -7.02 -7.69
C TYR A 178 -23.00 -8.34 -8.18
N GLY A 179 -22.91 -9.41 -7.39
CA GLY A 179 -23.51 -10.69 -7.75
C GLY A 179 -25.03 -10.64 -7.82
N THR A 180 -25.64 -11.46 -8.66
CA THR A 180 -27.09 -11.70 -8.59
C THR A 180 -27.43 -12.46 -7.31
N GLU A 181 -28.72 -12.49 -6.93
CA GLU A 181 -29.14 -13.24 -5.75
C GLU A 181 -28.87 -14.75 -5.91
N GLU A 182 -29.01 -15.30 -7.12
CA GLU A 182 -28.67 -16.70 -7.42
C GLU A 182 -27.17 -16.95 -7.22
N GLN A 183 -26.31 -16.06 -7.74
CA GLN A 183 -24.87 -16.17 -7.57
C GLN A 183 -24.46 -16.06 -6.10
N LYS A 184 -25.03 -15.12 -5.36
CA LYS A 184 -24.77 -14.96 -3.92
C LYS A 184 -25.17 -16.20 -3.14
N ASN A 185 -26.38 -16.70 -3.35
CA ASN A 185 -26.92 -17.87 -2.66
C ASN A 185 -26.16 -19.16 -2.99
N TYR A 186 -25.60 -19.27 -4.20
CA TYR A 186 -24.79 -20.42 -4.60
C TYR A 186 -23.34 -20.33 -4.10
N TYR A 187 -22.62 -19.25 -4.43
CA TYR A 187 -21.18 -19.17 -4.22
C TYR A 187 -20.77 -18.75 -2.81
N LEU A 188 -21.45 -17.78 -2.18
CA LEU A 188 -21.00 -17.25 -0.88
C LEU A 188 -20.98 -18.33 0.22
N PRO A 189 -21.99 -19.22 0.34
CA PRO A 189 -21.92 -20.31 1.31
C PRO A 189 -20.77 -21.29 1.06
N ARG A 190 -20.49 -21.59 -0.20
CA ARG A 190 -19.43 -22.54 -0.58
C ARG A 190 -18.04 -21.95 -0.37
N LEU A 191 -17.87 -20.66 -0.63
CA LEU A 191 -16.66 -19.91 -0.32
C LEU A 191 -16.42 -19.83 1.19
N ALA A 192 -17.46 -19.51 1.97
CA ALA A 192 -17.35 -19.41 3.43
C ALA A 192 -16.91 -20.72 4.10
N GLN A 193 -17.38 -21.85 3.57
CA GLN A 193 -17.05 -23.20 4.06
C GLN A 193 -15.71 -23.74 3.50
N GLY A 194 -15.05 -23.01 2.60
CA GLY A 194 -13.82 -23.46 1.93
C GLY A 194 -14.03 -24.64 0.97
N LEU A 195 -15.29 -24.92 0.57
CA LEU A 195 -15.62 -25.88 -0.50
C LEU A 195 -15.10 -25.37 -1.84
N GLU A 196 -15.17 -24.06 -2.05
CA GLU A 196 -14.50 -23.39 -3.14
C GLU A 196 -13.21 -22.72 -2.66
N VAL A 197 -12.11 -22.95 -3.37
CA VAL A 197 -10.86 -22.20 -3.22
C VAL A 197 -10.80 -21.18 -4.37
N PRO A 198 -10.97 -19.88 -4.08
CA PRO A 198 -11.01 -18.87 -5.12
C PRO A 198 -9.60 -18.41 -5.54
N CYS A 199 -9.47 -18.02 -6.80
CA CYS A 199 -8.38 -17.17 -7.29
C CYS A 199 -8.91 -16.08 -8.22
N PHE A 200 -8.09 -15.07 -8.53
CA PHE A 200 -8.50 -13.97 -9.40
C PHE A 200 -7.45 -13.64 -10.49
N GLY A 201 -7.81 -13.95 -11.73
CA GLY A 201 -7.04 -13.71 -12.95
C GLY A 201 -7.24 -12.30 -13.52
N LEU A 202 -6.47 -11.33 -13.02
CA LEU A 202 -6.40 -9.99 -13.62
C LEU A 202 -5.15 -9.83 -14.50
N THR A 203 -3.97 -10.08 -13.93
CA THR A 203 -2.67 -9.83 -14.56
C THR A 203 -2.37 -10.82 -15.69
N SER A 204 -1.97 -10.29 -16.85
CA SER A 204 -1.52 -11.05 -18.01
C SER A 204 0.00 -10.84 -18.25
N PRO A 205 0.63 -11.61 -19.15
CA PRO A 205 2.00 -11.38 -19.60
C PRO A 205 2.28 -9.94 -20.06
N ASP A 206 1.31 -9.31 -20.71
CA ASP A 206 1.48 -7.98 -21.32
C ASP A 206 0.87 -6.83 -20.50
N ALA A 207 0.02 -7.13 -19.51
CA ALA A 207 -0.63 -6.12 -18.68
C ALA A 207 -0.52 -6.44 -17.18
N GLY A 208 0.11 -5.52 -16.44
CA GLY A 208 0.24 -5.58 -14.97
C GLY A 208 -0.23 -4.28 -14.33
N SER A 209 0.68 -3.29 -14.25
CA SER A 209 0.36 -1.94 -13.76
C SER A 209 -0.74 -1.24 -14.56
N ASP A 210 -0.73 -1.42 -15.89
CA ASP A 210 -1.78 -0.95 -16.80
C ASP A 210 -2.88 -2.01 -16.96
N ALA A 211 -3.63 -2.24 -15.88
CA ALA A 211 -4.67 -3.27 -15.85
C ALA A 211 -5.87 -2.99 -16.78
N GLY A 212 -6.02 -1.75 -17.29
CA GLY A 212 -7.05 -1.41 -18.27
C GLY A 212 -6.74 -1.96 -19.67
N SER A 213 -5.46 -2.24 -19.95
CA SER A 213 -4.97 -2.68 -21.25
C SER A 213 -4.80 -4.19 -21.38
N ILE A 214 -5.53 -4.98 -20.57
CA ILE A 214 -5.49 -6.45 -20.68
C ILE A 214 -5.79 -6.91 -22.12
N PRO A 215 -5.03 -7.90 -22.65
CA PRO A 215 -5.23 -8.45 -23.98
C PRO A 215 -6.29 -9.56 -24.01
N ASP A 216 -6.64 -10.10 -22.85
CA ASP A 216 -7.60 -11.18 -22.70
C ASP A 216 -8.99 -10.72 -23.17
N TYR A 217 -9.63 -11.53 -24.00
CA TYR A 217 -10.88 -11.14 -24.66
C TYR A 217 -11.90 -12.27 -24.73
N ALA A 218 -13.15 -11.90 -24.96
CA ALA A 218 -14.23 -12.81 -25.24
C ALA A 218 -15.10 -12.29 -26.38
N ILE A 219 -15.64 -13.20 -27.19
CA ILE A 219 -16.60 -12.90 -28.25
C ILE A 219 -17.96 -13.49 -27.85
N VAL A 220 -19.00 -12.65 -27.82
CA VAL A 220 -20.38 -13.08 -27.58
C VAL A 220 -20.81 -14.02 -28.72
N CYS A 221 -21.41 -15.16 -28.35
CA CYS A 221 -21.87 -16.14 -29.32
C CYS A 221 -22.98 -17.02 -28.73
N LYS A 222 -23.53 -17.91 -29.56
CA LYS A 222 -24.36 -19.02 -29.10
C LYS A 222 -23.57 -20.33 -29.17
N GLY A 223 -23.78 -21.21 -28.20
CA GLY A 223 -23.10 -22.50 -28.13
C GLY A 223 -23.91 -23.56 -27.41
N GLU A 224 -23.36 -24.77 -27.39
CA GLU A 224 -23.87 -25.84 -26.54
C GLU A 224 -23.31 -25.70 -25.12
N PHE A 225 -24.17 -25.82 -24.11
CA PHE A 225 -23.78 -25.81 -22.71
C PHE A 225 -24.73 -26.69 -21.88
N ASP A 226 -24.19 -27.57 -21.04
CA ASP A 226 -24.95 -28.55 -20.24
C ASP A 226 -26.01 -29.33 -21.04
N GLY A 227 -25.65 -29.75 -22.26
CA GLY A 227 -26.53 -30.48 -23.18
C GLY A 227 -27.67 -29.66 -23.78
N LYS A 228 -27.74 -28.34 -23.51
CA LYS A 228 -28.66 -27.40 -24.16
C LYS A 228 -27.96 -26.75 -25.36
N GLN A 229 -28.63 -26.75 -26.50
CA GLN A 229 -28.19 -26.05 -27.71
C GLN A 229 -28.60 -24.58 -27.67
N ASP A 230 -27.95 -23.74 -28.47
CA ASP A 230 -28.26 -22.32 -28.66
C ASP A 230 -28.24 -21.47 -27.37
N VAL A 231 -27.43 -21.87 -26.38
CA VAL A 231 -27.24 -21.09 -25.15
C VAL A 231 -26.44 -19.83 -25.47
N LEU A 232 -26.94 -18.67 -25.07
CA LEU A 232 -26.22 -17.40 -25.19
C LEU A 232 -25.07 -17.36 -24.18
N GLY A 233 -23.87 -17.11 -24.68
CA GLY A 233 -22.65 -17.07 -23.88
C GLY A 233 -21.54 -16.34 -24.62
N MET A 234 -20.31 -16.71 -24.32
CA MET A 234 -19.13 -16.13 -24.95
C MET A 234 -17.99 -17.15 -25.04
N ARG A 235 -17.16 -17.02 -26.07
CA ARG A 235 -15.88 -17.76 -26.16
C ARG A 235 -14.76 -16.89 -25.67
N VAL A 236 -14.14 -17.30 -24.57
CA VAL A 236 -13.08 -16.55 -23.88
C VAL A 236 -11.71 -17.12 -24.23
N THR A 237 -10.77 -16.23 -24.54
CA THR A 237 -9.36 -16.55 -24.74
C THR A 237 -8.52 -15.67 -23.81
N TRP A 238 -7.65 -16.30 -23.01
CA TRP A 238 -6.86 -15.60 -22.00
C TRP A 238 -5.56 -16.30 -21.68
N GLU A 239 -4.61 -15.53 -21.13
CA GLU A 239 -3.41 -16.02 -20.49
C GLU A 239 -3.10 -15.14 -19.27
N LYS A 240 -3.17 -15.73 -18.08
CA LYS A 240 -2.91 -15.05 -16.81
C LYS A 240 -1.65 -15.57 -16.16
N ARG A 241 -0.94 -14.67 -15.48
CA ARG A 241 0.28 -14.97 -14.72
C ARG A 241 0.20 -14.42 -13.30
N TYR A 242 1.00 -14.99 -12.42
CA TYR A 242 1.11 -14.59 -11.01
C TYR A 242 -0.20 -14.69 -10.22
N ILE A 243 -1.05 -15.66 -10.53
CA ILE A 243 -2.35 -15.79 -9.89
C ILE A 243 -2.22 -16.58 -8.60
N THR A 244 -2.34 -15.87 -7.47
CA THR A 244 -2.32 -16.45 -6.13
C THR A 244 -3.51 -17.38 -5.94
N LEU A 245 -3.27 -18.51 -5.26
CA LEU A 245 -4.14 -19.68 -5.13
C LEU A 245 -4.51 -20.39 -6.44
N GLY A 246 -4.14 -19.85 -7.61
CA GLY A 246 -4.44 -20.44 -8.93
C GLY A 246 -4.18 -21.95 -9.03
N PRO A 247 -2.99 -22.47 -8.65
CA PRO A 247 -2.68 -23.90 -8.79
C PRO A 247 -3.64 -24.85 -8.07
N VAL A 248 -4.32 -24.37 -7.03
CA VAL A 248 -5.23 -25.16 -6.18
C VAL A 248 -6.66 -24.62 -6.20
N ALA A 249 -6.96 -23.67 -7.09
CA ALA A 249 -8.26 -23.03 -7.16
C ALA A 249 -9.30 -23.98 -7.76
N THR A 250 -10.52 -23.93 -7.20
CA THR A 250 -11.71 -24.62 -7.75
C THR A 250 -12.61 -23.66 -8.52
N ILE A 251 -12.50 -22.35 -8.24
CA ILE A 251 -13.22 -21.28 -8.93
C ILE A 251 -12.26 -20.16 -9.33
N LEU A 252 -12.26 -19.79 -10.60
CA LEU A 252 -11.47 -18.71 -11.19
C LEU A 252 -12.34 -17.48 -11.42
N GLY A 253 -12.08 -16.40 -10.70
CA GLY A 253 -12.53 -15.07 -11.13
C GLY A 253 -11.65 -14.58 -12.28
N LEU A 254 -12.22 -14.18 -13.40
CA LEU A 254 -11.46 -13.78 -14.59
C LEU A 254 -11.92 -12.42 -15.11
N ALA A 255 -10.96 -11.54 -15.42
CA ALA A 255 -11.18 -10.28 -16.12
C ALA A 255 -10.75 -10.37 -17.59
N PHE A 256 -11.62 -9.95 -18.51
CA PHE A 256 -11.39 -9.92 -19.96
C PHE A 256 -12.19 -8.79 -20.63
N LYS A 257 -11.80 -8.37 -21.83
CA LYS A 257 -12.57 -7.44 -22.68
C LYS A 257 -13.63 -8.21 -23.47
N LEU A 258 -14.89 -7.77 -23.44
CA LEU A 258 -15.97 -8.46 -24.13
C LEU A 258 -16.34 -7.72 -25.42
N TYR A 259 -16.49 -8.48 -26.51
CA TYR A 259 -16.91 -7.98 -27.82
C TYR A 259 -18.15 -8.70 -28.34
N ASP A 260 -19.05 -7.98 -29.01
CA ASP A 260 -20.29 -8.49 -29.61
C ASP A 260 -20.40 -8.08 -31.09
N PRO A 261 -19.58 -8.68 -31.98
CA PRO A 261 -19.55 -8.32 -33.41
C PRO A 261 -20.84 -8.69 -34.15
N ASP A 262 -21.61 -9.64 -33.61
CA ASP A 262 -22.87 -10.10 -34.20
C ASP A 262 -24.10 -9.39 -33.60
N HIS A 263 -23.89 -8.39 -32.74
CA HIS A 263 -24.94 -7.59 -32.11
C HIS A 263 -26.03 -8.42 -31.41
N LEU A 264 -25.63 -9.47 -30.69
CA LEU A 264 -26.54 -10.37 -29.98
C LEU A 264 -27.10 -9.77 -28.68
N LEU A 265 -26.44 -8.73 -28.12
CA LEU A 265 -26.82 -8.05 -26.89
C LEU A 265 -27.27 -6.61 -27.11
N GLY A 266 -26.82 -5.98 -28.20
CA GLY A 266 -27.18 -4.60 -28.56
C GLY A 266 -26.30 -4.01 -29.65
N ASP A 267 -26.36 -2.68 -29.80
CA ASP A 267 -25.78 -1.98 -30.96
C ASP A 267 -24.27 -1.69 -30.85
N ARG A 268 -23.60 -2.11 -29.77
CA ARG A 268 -22.17 -1.84 -29.53
C ARG A 268 -21.35 -3.10 -29.70
N GLU A 269 -20.25 -3.00 -30.44
CA GLU A 269 -19.30 -4.11 -30.61
C GLU A 269 -18.35 -4.23 -29.41
N ASP A 270 -17.67 -3.15 -28.99
CA ASP A 270 -16.85 -3.15 -27.78
C ASP A 270 -17.72 -2.86 -26.55
N LEU A 271 -17.83 -3.86 -25.67
CA LEU A 271 -18.64 -3.78 -24.46
C LEU A 271 -17.81 -3.43 -23.22
N GLY A 272 -16.47 -3.43 -23.32
CA GLY A 272 -15.56 -3.12 -22.22
C GLY A 272 -15.19 -4.32 -21.34
N ILE A 273 -14.50 -4.04 -20.24
CA ILE A 273 -13.99 -5.07 -19.31
C ILE A 273 -15.16 -5.70 -18.56
N THR A 274 -15.20 -7.03 -18.56
CA THR A 274 -16.22 -7.86 -17.91
C THR A 274 -15.54 -8.86 -16.98
N LEU A 275 -16.23 -9.21 -15.88
CA LEU A 275 -15.75 -10.19 -14.89
C LEU A 275 -16.64 -11.42 -14.89
N ALA A 276 -16.06 -12.61 -14.89
CA ALA A 276 -16.80 -13.88 -14.78
C ALA A 276 -16.20 -14.78 -13.69
N LEU A 277 -17.02 -15.71 -13.18
CA LEU A 277 -16.60 -16.81 -12.31
C LEU A 277 -16.67 -18.13 -13.08
N ILE A 278 -15.54 -18.82 -13.20
CA ILE A 278 -15.37 -19.99 -14.07
C ILE A 278 -14.89 -21.16 -13.19
N PRO A 279 -15.67 -22.25 -13.04
CA PRO A 279 -15.20 -23.49 -12.43
C PRO A 279 -13.93 -23.98 -13.11
N THR A 280 -12.91 -24.37 -12.34
CA THR A 280 -11.59 -24.68 -12.90
C THR A 280 -11.51 -26.04 -13.60
N ASP A 281 -12.58 -26.85 -13.53
CA ASP A 281 -12.77 -28.07 -14.32
C ASP A 281 -13.45 -27.81 -15.68
N THR A 282 -13.76 -26.55 -16.02
CA THR A 282 -14.35 -26.18 -17.32
C THR A 282 -13.46 -26.65 -18.48
N PRO A 283 -14.00 -27.39 -19.48
CA PRO A 283 -13.21 -27.89 -20.61
C PRO A 283 -12.44 -26.79 -21.35
N GLY A 284 -11.15 -27.00 -21.55
CA GLY A 284 -10.25 -26.05 -22.23
C GLY A 284 -9.55 -25.03 -21.31
N LEU A 285 -9.94 -24.96 -20.02
CA LEU A 285 -9.19 -24.23 -19.00
C LEU A 285 -7.97 -25.06 -18.56
N ASN A 286 -6.81 -24.42 -18.50
CA ASN A 286 -5.56 -25.02 -18.04
C ASN A 286 -5.05 -24.31 -16.79
N ILE A 287 -4.75 -25.07 -15.73
CA ILE A 287 -4.32 -24.56 -14.43
C ILE A 287 -3.50 -25.63 -13.68
N GLY A 288 -2.91 -25.31 -12.53
CA GLY A 288 -2.19 -26.25 -11.66
C GLY A 288 -0.66 -26.09 -11.62
N ARG A 289 -0.08 -25.42 -12.63
CA ARG A 289 1.35 -25.10 -12.63
C ARG A 289 1.70 -24.05 -11.59
N ARG A 290 2.90 -24.10 -11.00
CA ARG A 290 3.34 -23.18 -9.94
C ARG A 290 4.46 -22.23 -10.36
N HIS A 291 4.40 -21.00 -9.89
CA HIS A 291 5.54 -20.09 -9.75
C HIS A 291 6.10 -20.19 -8.34
N LEU A 292 7.39 -19.88 -8.16
CA LEU A 292 8.07 -19.85 -6.86
C LEU A 292 8.58 -18.44 -6.55
N PRO A 293 7.76 -17.58 -5.93
CA PRO A 293 8.14 -16.20 -5.64
C PRO A 293 9.13 -16.13 -4.47
N LEU A 294 10.43 -16.12 -4.77
CA LEU A 294 11.52 -15.96 -3.79
C LEU A 294 11.46 -16.96 -2.62
N ASN A 295 11.13 -18.22 -2.91
CA ASN A 295 10.91 -19.29 -1.92
C ASN A 295 9.72 -19.06 -0.95
N ALA A 296 8.86 -18.08 -1.21
CA ALA A 296 7.57 -18.03 -0.56
C ALA A 296 6.70 -19.19 -1.08
N ALA A 297 6.20 -20.02 -0.16
CA ALA A 297 5.57 -21.30 -0.49
C ALA A 297 4.06 -21.18 -0.78
N PHE A 298 3.47 -19.98 -0.71
CA PHE A 298 2.07 -19.79 -1.06
C PHE A 298 1.79 -20.21 -2.50
N GLN A 299 0.60 -20.75 -2.73
CA GLN A 299 0.18 -21.20 -4.05
C GLN A 299 0.10 -20.00 -5.00
N ASN A 300 0.85 -20.04 -6.09
CA ASN A 300 0.85 -19.01 -7.13
C ASN A 300 1.15 -19.67 -8.47
N GLY A 301 0.45 -19.31 -9.54
CA GLY A 301 0.63 -19.97 -10.83
C GLY A 301 -0.01 -19.26 -12.01
N PRO A 302 0.28 -19.69 -13.24
CA PRO A 302 -0.42 -19.25 -14.42
C PRO A 302 -1.73 -20.04 -14.64
N ASN A 303 -2.64 -19.47 -15.41
CA ASN A 303 -3.77 -20.17 -16.01
C ASN A 303 -4.06 -19.61 -17.40
N TRP A 304 -4.60 -20.44 -18.30
CA TRP A 304 -4.89 -20.03 -19.67
C TRP A 304 -6.02 -20.86 -20.28
N GLY A 305 -6.63 -20.31 -21.33
CA GLY A 305 -7.67 -20.97 -22.09
C GLY A 305 -7.78 -20.35 -23.48
N LYS A 306 -8.23 -21.15 -24.45
CA LYS A 306 -8.44 -20.70 -25.82
C LYS A 306 -9.85 -21.07 -26.26
N GLU A 307 -10.63 -20.06 -26.62
CA GLU A 307 -12.01 -20.18 -27.11
C GLU A 307 -12.94 -21.01 -26.20
N VAL A 308 -12.71 -20.95 -24.88
CA VAL A 308 -13.52 -21.66 -23.88
C VAL A 308 -14.89 -21.02 -23.82
N PHE A 309 -15.93 -21.82 -24.05
CA PHE A 309 -17.31 -21.33 -23.96
C PHE A 309 -17.74 -21.22 -22.51
N ILE A 310 -18.26 -20.06 -22.11
CA ILE A 310 -18.92 -19.86 -20.81
C ILE A 310 -20.29 -19.19 -21.02
N PRO A 311 -21.33 -19.58 -20.26
CA PRO A 311 -22.66 -19.01 -20.38
C PRO A 311 -22.73 -17.59 -19.77
N MET A 312 -23.70 -16.78 -20.19
CA MET A 312 -23.86 -15.41 -19.69
C MET A 312 -24.10 -15.30 -18.19
N GLU A 313 -24.69 -16.32 -17.57
CA GLU A 313 -24.96 -16.38 -16.12
C GLU A 313 -23.69 -16.44 -15.26
N TRP A 314 -22.53 -16.76 -15.84
CA TRP A 314 -21.25 -16.77 -15.13
C TRP A 314 -20.60 -15.39 -15.03
N ILE A 315 -21.08 -14.39 -15.79
CA ILE A 315 -20.68 -12.99 -15.58
C ILE A 315 -21.17 -12.54 -14.20
N ILE A 316 -20.32 -11.89 -13.41
CA ILE A 316 -20.71 -11.37 -12.10
C ILE A 316 -21.79 -10.29 -12.31
N GLY A 317 -22.98 -10.51 -11.73
CA GLY A 317 -24.16 -9.67 -11.98
C GLY A 317 -24.99 -10.09 -13.21
N GLY A 318 -24.68 -11.25 -13.80
CA GLY A 318 -25.30 -11.76 -15.02
C GLY A 318 -25.06 -10.85 -16.22
N GLN A 319 -25.99 -10.86 -17.17
CA GLN A 319 -25.89 -10.03 -18.37
C GLN A 319 -25.82 -8.51 -18.06
N SER A 320 -26.37 -8.06 -16.93
CA SER A 320 -26.26 -6.65 -16.50
C SER A 320 -24.85 -6.23 -16.06
N GLY A 321 -23.99 -7.22 -15.75
CA GLY A 321 -22.58 -7.01 -15.39
C GLY A 321 -21.63 -6.82 -16.57
N VAL A 322 -22.13 -6.99 -17.81
CA VAL A 322 -21.36 -6.75 -19.03
C VAL A 322 -20.80 -5.33 -19.06
N GLY A 323 -19.49 -5.21 -19.29
CA GLY A 323 -18.79 -3.93 -19.38
C GLY A 323 -18.60 -3.19 -18.06
N GLN A 324 -19.09 -3.73 -16.94
CA GLN A 324 -19.01 -3.09 -15.63
C GLN A 324 -17.77 -3.49 -14.83
N GLY A 325 -16.93 -4.38 -15.36
CA GLY A 325 -15.86 -5.04 -14.64
C GLY A 325 -14.76 -4.09 -14.15
N TRP A 326 -14.42 -3.06 -14.93
CA TRP A 326 -13.41 -2.08 -14.53
C TRP A 326 -13.85 -1.28 -13.30
N ARG A 327 -15.06 -0.71 -13.32
CA ARG A 327 -15.69 -0.08 -12.16
C ARG A 327 -15.73 -0.99 -10.93
N MET A 328 -16.07 -2.28 -11.10
CA MET A 328 -16.08 -3.25 -10.00
C MET A 328 -14.69 -3.42 -9.38
N LEU A 329 -13.66 -3.59 -10.22
CA LEU A 329 -12.26 -3.74 -9.78
C LEU A 329 -11.75 -2.51 -9.03
N MET A 330 -11.97 -1.31 -9.56
CA MET A 330 -11.50 -0.07 -8.92
C MET A 330 -12.12 0.15 -7.54
N ASN A 331 -13.37 -0.26 -7.35
CA ASN A 331 -14.06 -0.15 -6.07
C ASN A 331 -13.57 -1.15 -5.02
N CYS A 332 -13.25 -2.39 -5.41
CA CYS A 332 -12.85 -3.45 -4.46
C CYS A 332 -11.34 -3.41 -4.15
N LEU A 333 -10.50 -2.96 -5.10
CA LEU A 333 -9.05 -2.85 -4.90
C LEU A 333 -8.66 -1.97 -3.71
N ALA A 334 -9.49 -0.97 -3.37
CA ALA A 334 -9.23 -0.08 -2.25
C ALA A 334 -9.28 -0.80 -0.90
N ALA A 335 -10.11 -1.85 -0.74
CA ALA A 335 -10.23 -2.61 0.50
C ALA A 335 -8.96 -3.43 0.80
N GLY A 336 -8.47 -4.22 -0.17
CA GLY A 336 -7.23 -5.01 -0.04
C GLY A 336 -6.02 -4.16 0.36
N ARG A 337 -5.85 -3.00 -0.32
CA ARG A 337 -4.79 -2.03 -0.02
C ARG A 337 -4.88 -1.40 1.37
N SER A 338 -6.09 -1.33 1.92
CA SER A 338 -6.36 -0.70 3.23
C SER A 338 -6.12 -1.64 4.41
N ILE A 339 -6.26 -2.95 4.19
CA ILE A 339 -6.32 -3.94 5.28
C ILE A 339 -5.13 -4.91 5.22
N SER A 340 -5.00 -5.62 4.12
CA SER A 340 -4.25 -6.88 4.01
C SER A 340 -2.73 -6.68 3.95
N LEU A 341 -2.23 -5.90 2.98
CA LEU A 341 -0.80 -5.58 2.88
C LEU A 341 -0.29 -4.70 4.05
N PRO A 342 -1.04 -3.69 4.51
CA PRO A 342 -0.73 -2.98 5.76
C PRO A 342 -0.59 -3.90 6.97
N ALA A 343 -1.49 -4.89 7.13
CA ALA A 343 -1.46 -5.85 8.24
C ALA A 343 -0.20 -6.72 8.23
N THR A 344 0.08 -7.40 7.12
CA THR A 344 1.27 -8.26 6.99
C THR A 344 2.58 -7.48 7.18
N SER A 345 2.66 -6.27 6.61
CA SER A 345 3.82 -5.38 6.75
C SER A 345 4.03 -4.94 8.21
N THR A 346 2.95 -4.60 8.91
CA THR A 346 2.99 -4.24 10.34
C THR A 346 3.36 -5.43 11.20
N GLY A 347 2.86 -6.63 10.90
CA GLY A 347 3.24 -7.87 11.58
C GLY A 347 4.74 -8.15 11.48
N GLY A 348 5.32 -8.00 10.28
CA GLY A 348 6.76 -8.10 10.05
C GLY A 348 7.57 -7.07 10.85
N ALA A 349 7.14 -5.81 10.87
CA ALA A 349 7.83 -4.76 11.64
C ALA A 349 7.73 -4.98 13.16
N LYS A 350 6.57 -5.44 13.67
CA LYS A 350 6.40 -5.81 15.08
C LYS A 350 7.27 -7.01 15.47
N LEU A 351 7.36 -8.03 14.61
CA LEU A 351 8.28 -9.15 14.79
C LEU A 351 9.74 -8.66 14.86
N ALA A 352 10.15 -7.80 13.92
CA ALA A 352 11.47 -7.19 13.92
C ALA A 352 11.78 -6.40 15.20
N ALA A 353 10.81 -5.62 15.71
CA ALA A 353 10.96 -4.88 16.96
C ALA A 353 11.13 -5.82 18.16
N ARG A 354 10.28 -6.86 18.25
CA ARG A 354 10.31 -7.84 19.34
C ARG A 354 11.65 -8.58 19.37
N THR A 355 12.05 -9.14 18.23
CA THR A 355 13.23 -10.01 18.12
C THR A 355 14.52 -9.22 18.21
N SER A 356 14.64 -8.09 17.51
CA SER A 356 15.89 -7.31 17.48
C SER A 356 16.22 -6.70 18.83
N GLY A 357 15.20 -6.22 19.57
CA GLY A 357 15.40 -5.74 20.94
C GLY A 357 15.90 -6.85 21.88
N ALA A 358 15.22 -8.01 21.86
CA ALA A 358 15.63 -9.15 22.68
C ALA A 358 17.02 -9.68 22.29
N TYR A 359 17.29 -9.85 20.99
CA TYR A 359 18.57 -10.31 20.49
C TYR A 359 19.70 -9.33 20.81
N GLY A 360 19.44 -8.02 20.68
CA GLY A 360 20.35 -6.95 21.05
C GLY A 360 20.79 -7.02 22.52
N ARG A 361 19.89 -7.42 23.41
CA ARG A 361 20.18 -7.62 24.85
C ARG A 361 20.92 -8.94 25.13
N VAL A 362 20.58 -10.02 24.41
CA VAL A 362 21.09 -11.37 24.65
C VAL A 362 22.49 -11.58 24.05
N ARG A 363 22.72 -11.09 22.84
CA ARG A 363 23.98 -11.23 22.11
C ARG A 363 25.04 -10.31 22.70
N VAL A 364 26.20 -10.88 23.06
CA VAL A 364 27.34 -10.15 23.62
C VAL A 364 28.50 -10.17 22.64
N GLN A 365 29.07 -9.00 22.34
CA GLN A 365 30.35 -8.83 21.63
C GLN A 365 31.17 -7.75 22.33
N PHE A 366 32.50 -7.85 22.26
CA PHE A 366 33.39 -6.92 22.98
C PHE A 366 33.04 -6.77 24.48
N ASN A 367 32.57 -7.85 25.10
CA ASN A 367 32.10 -7.92 26.49
C ASN A 367 30.88 -7.06 26.85
N LEU A 368 30.09 -6.61 25.86
CA LEU A 368 28.87 -5.83 26.06
C LEU A 368 27.71 -6.43 25.25
N PRO A 369 26.46 -6.40 25.76
CA PRO A 369 25.29 -6.60 24.93
C PRO A 369 25.33 -5.69 23.69
N ILE A 370 25.08 -6.24 22.51
CA ILE A 370 25.27 -5.49 21.26
C ILE A 370 24.31 -4.31 21.14
N GLY A 371 23.15 -4.40 21.79
CA GLY A 371 22.15 -3.35 21.84
C GLY A 371 22.63 -2.03 22.44
N TYR A 372 23.77 -2.03 23.16
CA TYR A 372 24.35 -0.83 23.74
C TYR A 372 25.40 -0.14 22.84
N PHE A 373 25.65 -0.65 21.63
CA PHE A 373 26.47 0.06 20.66
C PHE A 373 25.58 1.01 19.85
N GLU A 374 25.98 2.28 19.74
CA GLU A 374 25.18 3.32 19.07
C GLU A 374 24.78 2.96 17.63
N GLY A 375 25.62 2.24 16.88
CA GLY A 375 25.28 1.76 15.54
C GLY A 375 24.14 0.72 15.51
N ILE A 376 23.98 -0.08 16.57
CA ILE A 376 22.84 -0.99 16.75
C ILE A 376 21.63 -0.21 17.27
N GLU A 377 21.83 0.76 18.18
CA GLU A 377 20.76 1.63 18.66
C GLU A 377 20.09 2.37 17.49
N GLU A 378 20.87 2.91 16.55
CA GLU A 378 20.34 3.64 15.39
C GLU A 378 19.35 2.79 14.56
N ALA A 379 19.67 1.51 14.36
CA ALA A 379 18.79 0.56 13.67
C ALA A 379 17.56 0.18 14.51
N LEU A 380 17.73 -0.08 15.82
CA LEU A 380 16.62 -0.36 16.75
C LEU A 380 15.61 0.80 16.81
N VAL A 381 16.12 2.03 16.78
CA VAL A 381 15.32 3.25 16.81
C VAL A 381 14.44 3.35 15.57
N ARG A 382 15.00 3.11 14.39
CA ARG A 382 14.23 3.06 13.13
C ARG A 382 13.18 1.96 13.17
N ILE A 383 13.51 0.78 13.67
CA ILE A 383 12.55 -0.32 13.82
C ILE A 383 11.39 0.09 14.74
N GLY A 384 11.68 0.56 15.95
CA GLY A 384 10.67 0.89 16.94
C GLY A 384 9.73 2.02 16.50
N GLY A 385 10.32 3.14 16.07
CA GLY A 385 9.54 4.30 15.65
C GLY A 385 8.71 4.06 14.39
N ASN A 386 9.26 3.38 13.37
CA ASN A 386 8.48 2.99 12.20
C ASN A 386 7.31 2.07 12.59
N THR A 387 7.55 1.09 13.46
CA THR A 387 6.52 0.13 13.89
C THR A 387 5.34 0.84 14.56
N TYR A 388 5.60 1.83 15.42
CA TYR A 388 4.54 2.59 16.09
C TYR A 388 3.66 3.35 15.08
N MET A 389 4.29 4.05 14.14
CA MET A 389 3.62 4.81 13.07
C MET A 389 2.79 3.90 12.15
N MET A 390 3.37 2.78 11.74
CA MET A 390 2.73 1.81 10.84
C MET A 390 1.45 1.25 11.45
N ASP A 391 1.53 0.81 12.71
CA ASP A 391 0.40 0.21 13.40
C ASP A 391 -0.69 1.25 13.70
N ALA A 392 -0.32 2.50 14.01
CA ALA A 392 -1.28 3.59 14.14
C ALA A 392 -2.07 3.85 12.84
N ALA A 393 -1.36 3.93 11.71
CA ALA A 393 -1.98 4.15 10.40
C ALA A 393 -2.86 2.98 9.95
N ARG A 394 -2.41 1.74 10.21
CA ARG A 394 -3.18 0.51 9.95
C ARG A 394 -4.51 0.52 10.70
N ILE A 395 -4.49 0.75 12.02
CA ILE A 395 -5.70 0.74 12.85
C ILE A 395 -6.66 1.86 12.42
N MET A 396 -6.15 3.07 12.22
CA MET A 396 -6.98 4.21 11.79
C MET A 396 -7.64 3.94 10.42
N THR A 397 -6.92 3.32 9.48
CA THR A 397 -7.46 3.01 8.15
C THR A 397 -8.50 1.90 8.20
N ALA A 398 -8.24 0.82 8.96
CA ALA A 398 -9.22 -0.24 9.16
C ALA A 398 -10.51 0.31 9.78
N GLY A 399 -10.38 1.20 10.78
CA GLY A 399 -11.50 1.92 11.36
C GLY A 399 -12.31 2.75 10.36
N ALA A 400 -11.65 3.38 9.39
CA ALA A 400 -12.35 4.11 8.32
C ALA A 400 -13.22 3.17 7.48
N VAL A 401 -12.67 2.00 7.10
CA VAL A 401 -13.41 0.99 6.33
C VAL A 401 -14.60 0.47 7.14
N ASP A 402 -14.43 0.25 8.44
CA ASP A 402 -15.53 -0.17 9.34
C ASP A 402 -16.64 0.88 9.48
N LEU A 403 -16.32 2.16 9.28
CA LEU A 403 -17.32 3.25 9.21
C LEU A 403 -18.04 3.33 7.86
N GLY A 404 -17.74 2.43 6.92
CA GLY A 404 -18.32 2.39 5.58
C GLY A 404 -17.60 3.26 4.55
N GLU A 405 -16.45 3.85 4.92
CA GLU A 405 -15.64 4.62 3.98
C GLU A 405 -14.93 3.69 2.99
N LYS A 406 -14.69 4.20 1.77
CA LYS A 406 -13.90 3.52 0.73
C LYS A 406 -12.69 4.39 0.36
N PRO A 407 -11.73 4.59 1.27
CA PRO A 407 -10.81 5.72 1.17
C PRO A 407 -9.69 5.44 0.17
N SER A 408 -9.92 5.71 -1.12
CA SER A 408 -9.06 5.29 -2.23
C SER A 408 -7.64 5.87 -2.14
N VAL A 409 -7.50 7.17 -1.85
CA VAL A 409 -6.19 7.83 -1.70
C VAL A 409 -5.46 7.32 -0.45
N ILE A 410 -6.16 7.20 0.68
CA ILE A 410 -5.57 6.70 1.94
C ILE A 410 -5.12 5.25 1.79
N SER A 411 -5.88 4.41 1.09
CA SER A 411 -5.48 3.02 0.79
C SER A 411 -4.12 2.97 0.07
N ALA A 412 -3.88 3.90 -0.87
CA ALA A 412 -2.60 4.03 -1.56
C ALA A 412 -1.48 4.54 -0.63
N ILE A 413 -1.79 5.50 0.26
CA ILE A 413 -0.86 6.00 1.29
C ILE A 413 -0.39 4.84 2.17
N VAL A 414 -1.30 4.09 2.77
CA VAL A 414 -0.92 3.02 3.70
C VAL A 414 -0.26 1.85 3.01
N LYS A 415 -0.73 1.45 1.82
CA LYS A 415 -0.07 0.41 1.02
C LYS A 415 1.38 0.77 0.74
N TYR A 416 1.64 1.98 0.24
CA TYR A 416 3.01 2.42 -0.09
C TYR A 416 3.87 2.55 1.16
N HIS A 417 3.45 3.36 2.14
CA HIS A 417 4.31 3.72 3.27
C HIS A 417 4.53 2.58 4.26
N LEU A 418 3.55 1.71 4.51
CA LEU A 418 3.73 0.64 5.49
C LEU A 418 4.59 -0.47 4.90
N THR A 419 4.42 -0.82 3.62
CA THR A 419 5.29 -1.82 2.97
C THR A 419 6.74 -1.32 2.85
N GLU A 420 6.95 -0.03 2.58
CA GLU A 420 8.30 0.55 2.50
C GLU A 420 8.98 0.62 3.87
N ARG A 421 8.25 1.04 4.91
CA ARG A 421 8.78 1.09 6.29
C ARG A 421 9.02 -0.32 6.85
N ALA A 422 8.19 -1.29 6.51
CA ALA A 422 8.44 -2.70 6.83
C ALA A 422 9.73 -3.21 6.18
N ARG A 423 9.98 -2.86 4.91
CA ARG A 423 11.23 -3.22 4.23
C ARG A 423 12.44 -2.64 4.98
N GLN A 424 12.36 -1.38 5.41
CA GLN A 424 13.43 -0.76 6.20
C GLN A 424 13.61 -1.46 7.56
N ALA A 425 12.53 -1.68 8.31
CA ALA A 425 12.60 -2.33 9.62
C ALA A 425 13.16 -3.76 9.54
N ILE A 426 12.80 -4.52 8.50
CA ILE A 426 13.31 -5.88 8.29
C ILE A 426 14.78 -5.85 7.86
N ASN A 427 15.19 -4.92 6.99
CA ASN A 427 16.62 -4.75 6.65
C ASN A 427 17.45 -4.40 7.89
N ASP A 428 17.00 -3.44 8.69
CA ASP A 428 17.64 -3.05 9.95
C ASP A 428 17.73 -4.25 10.91
N ALA A 429 16.69 -5.08 10.99
CA ALA A 429 16.70 -6.30 11.80
C ALA A 429 17.70 -7.33 11.30
N MET A 430 17.82 -7.53 9.98
CA MET A 430 18.81 -8.42 9.39
C MET A 430 20.24 -7.97 9.74
N ASP A 431 20.51 -6.66 9.68
CA ASP A 431 21.82 -6.09 10.03
C ASP A 431 22.16 -6.32 11.51
N ILE A 432 21.19 -6.13 12.42
CA ILE A 432 21.37 -6.38 13.86
C ILE A 432 21.69 -7.86 14.15
N HIS A 433 21.03 -8.79 13.44
CA HIS A 433 21.22 -10.22 13.65
C HIS A 433 22.46 -10.77 12.95
N GLY A 434 22.94 -10.10 11.89
CA GLY A 434 24.10 -10.49 11.10
C GLY A 434 23.97 -11.92 10.55
N GLY A 435 24.98 -12.76 10.81
CA GLY A 435 24.98 -14.17 10.39
C GLY A 435 23.72 -14.95 10.78
N LYS A 436 23.10 -14.62 11.94
CA LYS A 436 21.87 -15.28 12.41
C LYS A 436 20.68 -14.98 11.51
N GLY A 437 20.60 -13.78 10.93
CA GLY A 437 19.52 -13.39 10.03
C GLY A 437 19.60 -14.10 8.68
N ILE A 438 20.83 -14.28 8.15
CA ILE A 438 21.05 -14.80 6.80
C ILE A 438 21.15 -16.33 6.72
N CYS A 439 21.57 -17.02 7.79
CA CYS A 439 21.59 -18.48 7.83
C CYS A 439 20.17 -19.01 8.08
N ILE A 440 19.48 -19.44 7.02
CA ILE A 440 18.12 -19.99 7.10
C ILE A 440 18.17 -21.43 7.63
N GLY A 441 17.21 -21.78 8.48
CA GLY A 441 17.00 -23.09 9.07
C GLY A 441 15.85 -23.03 10.08
N PRO A 442 15.51 -24.14 10.77
CA PRO A 442 14.45 -24.17 11.78
C PRO A 442 14.60 -23.13 12.90
N ARG A 443 15.82 -22.67 13.20
CA ARG A 443 16.05 -21.66 14.25
C ARG A 443 15.93 -20.22 13.76
N ASN A 444 15.69 -19.98 12.48
CA ASN A 444 15.65 -18.64 11.89
C ASN A 444 14.21 -18.11 11.84
N TYR A 445 13.98 -16.95 12.47
CA TYR A 445 12.67 -16.30 12.57
C TYR A 445 12.57 -14.99 11.77
N LEU A 446 13.58 -14.62 10.97
CA LEU A 446 13.59 -13.35 10.21
C LEU A 446 13.76 -13.52 8.71
N GLY A 447 14.60 -14.46 8.27
CA GLY A 447 15.03 -14.56 6.89
C GLY A 447 13.89 -14.86 5.91
N ARG A 448 12.86 -15.61 6.32
CA ARG A 448 11.66 -15.83 5.49
C ARG A 448 10.83 -14.57 5.34
N THR A 449 10.66 -13.80 6.40
CA THR A 449 10.02 -12.48 6.34
C THR A 449 10.78 -11.55 5.38
N TYR A 450 12.12 -11.53 5.44
CA TYR A 450 12.95 -10.78 4.48
C TYR A 450 12.72 -11.21 3.03
N GLN A 451 12.65 -12.52 2.76
CA GLN A 451 12.38 -13.07 1.42
C GLN A 451 10.99 -12.71 0.89
N HIS A 452 9.99 -12.57 1.77
CA HIS A 452 8.63 -12.20 1.37
C HIS A 452 8.46 -10.71 1.10
N MET A 453 9.30 -9.84 1.68
CA MET A 453 9.16 -8.37 1.58
C MET A 453 9.07 -7.84 0.13
N PRO A 454 9.82 -8.33 -0.87
CA PRO A 454 9.71 -7.84 -2.23
C PRO A 454 8.34 -8.07 -2.89
N VAL A 455 7.56 -9.05 -2.40
CA VAL A 455 6.21 -9.31 -2.93
C VAL A 455 5.27 -8.17 -2.57
N SER A 456 5.23 -7.76 -1.29
CA SER A 456 4.25 -6.76 -0.79
C SER A 456 4.43 -5.37 -1.41
N ILE A 457 5.65 -5.00 -1.78
CA ILE A 457 5.97 -3.72 -2.43
C ILE A 457 5.60 -3.71 -3.92
N THR A 458 5.40 -4.90 -4.51
CA THR A 458 5.19 -5.09 -5.96
C THR A 458 3.71 -5.30 -6.30
N VAL A 459 3.00 -6.12 -5.52
CA VAL A 459 1.59 -6.48 -5.78
C VAL A 459 0.61 -5.38 -5.36
N GLU A 460 -0.65 -5.53 -5.78
CA GLU A 460 -1.75 -4.56 -5.59
C GLU A 460 -1.44 -3.13 -6.08
N GLY A 461 -0.59 -3.03 -7.10
CA GLY A 461 -0.06 -1.77 -7.62
C GLY A 461 1.33 -1.52 -7.06
N ALA A 462 2.36 -1.59 -7.91
CA ALA A 462 3.74 -1.40 -7.48
C ALA A 462 3.92 -0.06 -6.73
N ASN A 463 4.78 -0.06 -5.71
CA ASN A 463 5.04 1.14 -4.90
C ASN A 463 5.47 2.36 -5.73
N ILE A 464 6.21 2.13 -6.83
CA ILE A 464 6.63 3.18 -7.77
C ILE A 464 5.42 3.88 -8.38
N LEU A 465 4.47 3.11 -8.92
CA LEU A 465 3.24 3.63 -9.51
C LEU A 465 2.34 4.27 -8.45
N THR A 466 2.18 3.59 -7.32
CA THR A 466 1.33 4.06 -6.21
C THR A 466 1.78 5.43 -5.72
N ARG A 467 3.09 5.59 -5.48
CA ARG A 467 3.67 6.85 -5.01
C ARG A 467 3.60 7.95 -6.08
N SER A 468 3.97 7.65 -7.32
CA SER A 468 4.13 8.68 -8.36
C SER A 468 2.82 9.13 -9.00
N MET A 469 1.85 8.22 -9.16
CA MET A 469 0.64 8.47 -9.95
C MET A 469 -0.65 8.45 -9.13
N ILE A 470 -0.77 7.58 -8.12
CA ILE A 470 -2.04 7.39 -7.41
C ILE A 470 -2.22 8.44 -6.30
N ILE A 471 -1.30 8.50 -5.33
CA ILE A 471 -1.50 9.28 -4.09
C ILE A 471 -1.84 10.74 -4.38
N PHE A 472 -0.97 11.44 -5.12
CA PHE A 472 -1.24 12.84 -5.45
C PHE A 472 -2.10 12.99 -6.71
N GLY A 473 -1.90 12.17 -7.74
CA GLY A 473 -2.64 12.32 -9.00
C GLY A 473 -4.16 12.18 -8.81
N GLN A 474 -4.60 11.13 -8.12
CA GLN A 474 -6.02 10.98 -7.76
C GLN A 474 -6.41 11.93 -6.63
N GLY A 475 -5.54 12.13 -5.64
CA GLY A 475 -5.82 13.03 -4.50
C GLY A 475 -6.07 14.49 -4.91
N ALA A 476 -5.33 15.01 -5.88
CA ALA A 476 -5.49 16.38 -6.38
C ALA A 476 -6.83 16.61 -7.08
N ILE A 477 -7.41 15.55 -7.67
CA ILE A 477 -8.73 15.64 -8.30
C ILE A 477 -9.83 15.41 -7.27
N ARG A 478 -9.71 14.36 -6.45
CA ARG A 478 -10.77 13.92 -5.53
C ARG A 478 -10.81 14.69 -4.22
N CYS A 479 -9.67 14.88 -3.57
CA CYS A 479 -9.59 15.50 -2.24
C CYS A 479 -9.63 17.02 -2.31
N HIS A 480 -9.32 17.61 -3.48
CA HIS A 480 -9.45 19.06 -3.65
C HIS A 480 -10.94 19.45 -3.64
N PRO A 481 -11.37 20.45 -2.84
CA PRO A 481 -12.80 20.72 -2.63
C PRO A 481 -13.60 21.10 -3.88
N TYR A 482 -12.94 21.55 -4.94
CA TYR A 482 -13.60 22.09 -6.14
C TYR A 482 -13.21 21.42 -7.46
N THR A 483 -12.06 20.73 -7.54
CA THR A 483 -11.50 20.28 -8.83
C THR A 483 -12.40 19.27 -9.53
N LEU A 484 -12.90 18.26 -8.81
CA LEU A 484 -13.82 17.27 -9.37
C LEU A 484 -15.12 17.92 -9.86
N GLN A 485 -15.64 18.92 -9.14
CA GLN A 485 -16.86 19.64 -9.54
C GLN A 485 -16.63 20.46 -10.83
N GLU A 486 -15.46 21.10 -10.96
CA GLU A 486 -15.07 21.82 -12.18
C GLU A 486 -14.97 20.86 -13.38
N ILE A 487 -14.29 19.72 -13.20
CA ILE A 487 -14.15 18.69 -14.24
C ILE A 487 -15.52 18.13 -14.65
N ASN A 488 -16.38 17.80 -13.69
CA ASN A 488 -17.71 17.28 -13.99
C ASN A 488 -18.57 18.33 -14.73
N ALA A 489 -18.48 19.61 -14.36
CA ALA A 489 -19.20 20.69 -15.05
C ALA A 489 -18.68 20.93 -16.49
N VAL A 490 -17.39 20.69 -16.75
CA VAL A 490 -16.81 20.75 -18.10
C VAL A 490 -17.46 19.70 -19.01
N HIS A 491 -17.64 18.47 -18.51
CA HIS A 491 -18.19 17.34 -19.25
C HIS A 491 -19.73 17.28 -19.27
N ASP A 492 -20.41 18.14 -18.50
CA ASP A 492 -21.87 18.19 -18.47
C ASP A 492 -22.47 18.69 -19.79
N THR A 493 -23.35 17.87 -20.37
CA THR A 493 -24.05 18.13 -21.64
C THR A 493 -25.12 19.23 -21.49
N ASP A 494 -25.67 19.43 -20.29
CA ASP A 494 -26.58 20.55 -20.00
C ASP A 494 -25.78 21.84 -19.82
N LYS A 495 -25.81 22.71 -20.84
CA LYS A 495 -25.09 23.99 -20.84
C LYS A 495 -25.44 24.92 -19.68
N LYS A 496 -26.70 24.91 -19.22
CA LYS A 496 -27.16 25.80 -18.14
C LYS A 496 -26.68 25.29 -16.80
N ARG A 497 -26.83 23.98 -16.55
CA ARG A 497 -26.32 23.32 -15.34
C ARG A 497 -24.80 23.37 -15.26
N ALA A 498 -24.12 23.12 -16.38
CA ALA A 498 -22.67 23.27 -16.50
C ALA A 498 -22.20 24.68 -16.12
N SER A 499 -22.83 25.72 -16.67
CA SER A 499 -22.49 27.12 -16.38
C SER A 499 -22.64 27.49 -14.91
N ILE A 500 -23.72 27.05 -14.25
CA ILE A 500 -23.98 27.34 -12.83
C ILE A 500 -23.00 26.60 -11.93
N THR A 501 -22.82 25.29 -12.18
CA THR A 501 -21.94 24.44 -11.37
C THR A 501 -20.49 24.88 -11.50
N PHE A 502 -20.03 25.14 -12.73
CA PHE A 502 -18.67 25.63 -12.99
C PHE A 502 -18.40 26.98 -12.32
N ASP A 503 -19.33 27.94 -12.39
CA ASP A 503 -19.18 29.24 -11.72
C ASP A 503 -19.05 29.13 -10.22
N SER A 504 -19.90 28.29 -9.59
CA SER A 504 -19.85 28.06 -8.16
C SER A 504 -18.53 27.41 -7.73
N ALA A 505 -18.10 26.38 -8.47
CA ALA A 505 -16.86 25.67 -8.18
C ALA A 505 -15.63 26.57 -8.39
N LEU A 506 -15.56 27.29 -9.51
CA LEU A 506 -14.45 28.19 -9.84
C LEU A 506 -14.30 29.31 -8.80
N VAL A 507 -15.39 29.93 -8.37
CA VAL A 507 -15.34 30.99 -7.34
C VAL A 507 -14.89 30.41 -6.01
N GLY A 508 -15.41 29.24 -5.64
CA GLY A 508 -14.98 28.51 -4.46
C GLY A 508 -13.48 28.21 -4.49
N HIS A 509 -12.97 27.73 -5.62
CA HIS A 509 -11.56 27.44 -5.85
C HIS A 509 -10.70 28.69 -5.72
N VAL A 510 -11.05 29.79 -6.37
CA VAL A 510 -10.30 31.06 -6.25
C VAL A 510 -10.25 31.55 -4.80
N LEU A 511 -11.38 31.53 -4.09
CA LEU A 511 -11.42 31.92 -2.67
C LEU A 511 -10.58 30.99 -1.79
N PHE A 512 -10.61 29.69 -2.07
CA PHE A 512 -9.79 28.68 -1.40
C PHE A 512 -8.29 28.93 -1.60
N SER A 513 -7.85 29.11 -2.85
CA SER A 513 -6.45 29.39 -3.17
C SER A 513 -5.97 30.71 -2.56
N MET A 514 -6.79 31.77 -2.60
CA MET A 514 -6.49 33.05 -1.95
C MET A 514 -6.35 32.88 -0.44
N ARG A 515 -7.29 32.18 0.21
CA ARG A 515 -7.25 31.91 1.66
C ARG A 515 -5.98 31.14 2.03
N ASN A 516 -5.66 30.07 1.32
CA ASN A 516 -4.49 29.24 1.63
C ASN A 516 -3.19 29.98 1.33
N THR A 517 -3.15 30.86 0.32
CA THR A 517 -2.01 31.74 0.04
C THR A 517 -1.74 32.70 1.21
N VAL A 518 -2.78 33.37 1.72
CA VAL A 518 -2.65 34.27 2.88
C VAL A 518 -2.28 33.49 4.14
N ASN A 519 -2.94 32.35 4.38
CA ASN A 519 -2.66 31.49 5.52
C ASN A 519 -1.25 30.90 5.48
N CYS A 520 -0.70 30.58 4.31
CA CYS A 520 0.65 30.04 4.19
C CYS A 520 1.68 30.97 4.83
N LEU A 521 1.61 32.27 4.52
CA LEU A 521 2.47 33.28 5.14
C LEU A 521 2.13 33.49 6.62
N GLY A 522 0.83 33.58 6.95
CA GLY A 522 0.35 33.77 8.33
C GLY A 522 0.79 32.65 9.28
N TYR A 523 0.59 31.40 8.90
CA TYR A 523 1.07 30.22 9.64
C TYR A 523 2.60 30.11 9.60
N GLY A 524 3.24 30.53 8.50
CA GLY A 524 4.70 30.57 8.39
C GLY A 524 5.37 31.49 9.42
N LEU A 525 4.77 32.66 9.68
CA LEU A 525 5.29 33.67 10.62
C LEU A 525 4.77 33.48 12.06
N PHE A 526 3.49 33.13 12.21
CA PHE A 526 2.79 33.15 13.50
C PHE A 526 2.16 31.82 13.91
N GLY A 527 2.33 30.74 13.12
CA GLY A 527 1.64 29.45 13.33
C GLY A 527 1.83 28.83 14.71
N LYS A 528 2.99 29.05 15.35
CA LYS A 528 3.26 28.61 16.73
C LYS A 528 2.27 29.21 17.76
N TYR A 529 1.68 30.36 17.47
CA TYR A 529 0.76 31.07 18.35
C TYR A 529 -0.72 30.82 18.00
N ILE A 530 -1.01 30.10 16.91
CA ILE A 530 -2.38 29.80 16.48
C ILE A 530 -2.90 28.61 17.30
N LYS A 531 -3.71 28.91 18.32
CA LYS A 531 -4.29 27.90 19.22
C LYS A 531 -5.45 27.12 18.61
N SER A 532 -6.15 27.68 17.60
CA SER A 532 -7.24 26.99 16.90
C SER A 532 -6.79 25.75 16.12
N SER A 533 -5.48 25.54 16.01
CA SER A 533 -4.86 24.37 15.39
C SER A 533 -4.56 23.24 16.39
N ILE A 534 -4.92 23.40 17.65
CA ILE A 534 -4.76 22.41 18.71
C ILE A 534 -6.17 21.88 19.06
N PRO A 535 -6.37 20.56 19.18
CA PRO A 535 -7.65 20.02 19.67
C PRO A 535 -7.93 20.45 21.11
N ASP A 536 -9.20 20.55 21.48
CA ASP A 536 -9.60 21.11 22.79
C ASP A 536 -9.17 20.22 23.97
N ASN A 537 -9.16 18.90 23.75
CA ASN A 537 -8.79 17.90 24.75
C ASN A 537 -7.63 17.03 24.23
N CYS A 538 -6.47 17.64 23.98
CA CYS A 538 -5.26 16.89 23.64
C CYS A 538 -4.22 16.93 24.76
N ASP A 539 -3.29 15.99 24.74
CA ASP A 539 -2.16 16.03 25.66
C ASP A 539 -1.23 17.24 25.36
N PRO A 540 -0.80 18.02 26.37
CA PRO A 540 0.07 19.16 26.17
C PRO A 540 1.42 18.83 25.51
N GLU A 541 1.94 17.62 25.68
CA GLU A 541 3.24 17.22 25.12
C GLU A 541 3.20 17.04 23.59
N ILE A 542 2.04 16.66 23.04
CA ILE A 542 1.87 16.46 21.59
C ILE A 542 1.13 17.63 20.90
N ALA A 543 0.55 18.55 21.68
CA ALA A 543 -0.11 19.76 21.18
C ALA A 543 0.70 20.54 20.11
N PRO A 544 2.03 20.73 20.26
CA PRO A 544 2.83 21.44 19.26
C PRO A 544 2.84 20.75 17.89
N TYR A 545 2.63 19.43 17.83
CA TYR A 545 2.61 18.71 16.56
C TYR A 545 1.36 19.06 15.73
N TYR A 546 0.18 19.17 16.34
CA TYR A 546 -1.03 19.58 15.63
C TYR A 546 -0.90 20.96 14.99
N GLN A 547 -0.25 21.92 15.68
CA GLN A 547 0.04 23.24 15.11
C GLN A 547 0.96 23.15 13.88
N GLN A 548 2.00 22.33 13.96
CA GLN A 548 2.97 22.15 12.88
C GLN A 548 2.34 21.44 11.68
N LEU A 549 1.54 20.40 11.91
CA LEU A 549 0.82 19.69 10.86
C LEU A 549 -0.24 20.58 10.20
N SER A 550 -0.92 21.44 10.96
CA SER A 550 -1.84 22.44 10.39
C SER A 550 -1.12 23.41 9.46
N ARG A 551 0.04 23.92 9.88
CA ARG A 551 0.88 24.76 9.02
C ARG A 551 1.29 24.01 7.74
N PHE A 552 1.71 22.75 7.84
CA PHE A 552 2.10 21.98 6.67
C PHE A 552 0.93 21.64 5.76
N ALA A 553 -0.26 21.37 6.29
CA ALA A 553 -1.47 21.20 5.48
C ALA A 553 -1.79 22.48 4.68
N VAL A 554 -1.70 23.66 5.30
CA VAL A 554 -1.86 24.95 4.60
C VAL A 554 -0.80 25.11 3.49
N ASN A 555 0.47 24.85 3.81
CA ASN A 555 1.58 24.94 2.86
C ASN A 555 1.39 23.97 1.70
N PHE A 556 0.91 22.75 1.99
CA PHE A 556 0.62 21.71 1.02
C PHE A 556 -0.51 22.15 0.08
N ALA A 557 -1.65 22.59 0.62
CA ALA A 557 -2.77 23.06 -0.18
C ALA A 557 -2.38 24.22 -1.11
N PHE A 558 -1.64 25.21 -0.57
CA PHE A 558 -1.10 26.31 -1.37
C PHE A 558 -0.19 25.81 -2.50
N LEU A 559 0.75 24.90 -2.20
CA LEU A 559 1.70 24.40 -3.19
C LEU A 559 1.04 23.50 -4.23
N ALA A 560 0.03 22.71 -3.83
CA ALA A 560 -0.77 21.88 -4.72
C ALA A 560 -1.50 22.74 -5.76
N ASP A 561 -2.16 23.83 -5.33
CA ASP A 561 -2.83 24.77 -6.25
C ASP A 561 -1.84 25.43 -7.21
N ILE A 562 -0.71 25.92 -6.69
CA ILE A 562 0.35 26.50 -7.53
C ILE A 562 0.85 25.48 -8.55
N ALA A 563 1.03 24.23 -8.16
CA ALA A 563 1.45 23.16 -9.06
C ALA A 563 0.39 22.89 -10.14
N MET A 564 -0.88 22.72 -9.75
CA MET A 564 -1.99 22.47 -10.68
C MET A 564 -2.17 23.62 -11.67
N VAL A 565 -2.09 24.88 -11.22
CA VAL A 565 -2.24 26.05 -12.09
C VAL A 565 -1.07 26.20 -13.06
N ASN A 566 0.17 26.02 -12.61
CA ASN A 566 1.35 26.24 -13.45
C ASN A 566 1.62 25.07 -14.41
N LEU A 567 1.32 23.84 -13.98
CA LEU A 567 1.66 22.62 -14.73
C LEU A 567 0.46 22.01 -15.44
N GLY A 568 -0.77 22.26 -14.99
CA GLY A 568 -1.98 21.66 -15.54
C GLY A 568 -1.86 20.14 -15.67
N GLY A 569 -2.33 19.61 -16.80
CA GLY A 569 -2.20 18.18 -17.11
C GLY A 569 -0.76 17.66 -17.22
N ALA A 570 0.25 18.53 -17.39
CA ALA A 570 1.65 18.10 -17.40
C ALA A 570 2.13 17.63 -16.02
N LEU A 571 1.43 17.98 -14.93
CA LEU A 571 1.74 17.49 -13.58
C LEU A 571 1.66 15.96 -13.49
N LYS A 572 0.70 15.34 -14.19
CA LYS A 572 0.57 13.86 -14.29
C LYS A 572 1.82 13.22 -14.89
N ARG A 573 2.48 13.91 -15.85
CA ARG A 573 3.74 13.45 -16.48
C ARG A 573 4.99 13.79 -15.65
N LYS A 574 4.92 14.72 -14.71
CA LYS A 574 6.04 15.11 -13.83
C LYS A 574 6.02 14.25 -12.57
N GLU A 575 6.19 12.94 -12.75
CA GLU A 575 6.07 11.92 -11.71
C GLU A 575 6.84 12.24 -10.43
N ARG A 576 8.07 12.77 -10.53
CA ARG A 576 8.87 13.14 -9.35
C ARG A 576 8.26 14.28 -8.53
N LEU A 577 7.64 15.27 -9.19
CA LEU A 577 6.98 16.38 -8.50
C LEU A 577 5.67 15.93 -7.88
N SER A 578 4.87 15.15 -8.62
CA SER A 578 3.66 14.49 -8.10
C SER A 578 3.97 13.63 -6.88
N ALA A 579 5.01 12.79 -6.95
CA ALA A 579 5.43 11.93 -5.86
C ALA A 579 5.81 12.70 -4.59
N ARG A 580 6.52 13.84 -4.71
CA ARG A 580 6.88 14.67 -3.54
C ARG A 580 5.68 15.31 -2.87
N LEU A 581 4.68 15.75 -3.64
CA LEU A 581 3.41 16.22 -3.08
C LEU A 581 2.64 15.06 -2.42
N GLY A 582 2.67 13.88 -3.03
CA GLY A 582 2.13 12.65 -2.46
C GLY A 582 2.78 12.31 -1.12
N ASP A 583 4.11 12.37 -1.01
CA ASP A 583 4.84 12.11 0.23
C ASP A 583 4.44 13.09 1.34
N ILE A 584 4.23 14.38 1.01
CA ILE A 584 3.78 15.38 2.00
C ILE A 584 2.40 15.01 2.55
N LEU A 585 1.43 14.73 1.67
CA LEU A 585 0.08 14.32 2.07
C LEU A 585 0.10 13.04 2.90
N SER A 586 0.88 12.05 2.47
CA SER A 586 1.05 10.79 3.17
C SER A 586 1.61 10.97 4.58
N LEU A 587 2.68 11.75 4.73
CA LEU A 587 3.30 11.96 6.03
C LEU A 587 2.40 12.77 6.98
N LEU A 588 1.58 13.69 6.45
CA LEU A 588 0.52 14.35 7.23
C LEU A 588 -0.50 13.33 7.75
N TYR A 589 -0.94 12.39 6.90
CA TYR A 589 -1.84 11.31 7.29
C TYR A 589 -1.23 10.40 8.37
N LEU A 590 0.00 9.94 8.16
CA LEU A 590 0.71 9.07 9.13
C LEU A 590 0.89 9.75 10.49
N CYS A 591 1.30 11.02 10.52
CA CYS A 591 1.37 11.79 11.76
C CYS A 591 0.00 11.92 12.44
N SER A 592 -1.06 12.17 11.67
CA SER A 592 -2.43 12.24 12.21
C SER A 592 -2.81 10.94 12.91
N ALA A 593 -2.51 9.80 12.29
CA ALA A 593 -2.78 8.48 12.85
C ALA A 593 -1.96 8.22 14.13
N ALA A 594 -0.67 8.53 14.14
CA ALA A 594 0.19 8.34 15.32
C ALA A 594 -0.27 9.17 16.54
N LEU A 595 -0.68 10.42 16.30
CA LEU A 595 -1.23 11.29 17.35
C LEU A 595 -2.61 10.80 17.83
N LYS A 596 -3.50 10.39 16.91
CA LYS A 596 -4.80 9.82 17.27
C LYS A 596 -4.65 8.54 18.09
N ARG A 597 -3.74 7.62 17.70
CA ARG A 597 -3.48 6.40 18.46
C ARG A 597 -3.10 6.71 19.91
N PHE A 598 -2.19 7.65 20.13
CA PHE A 598 -1.75 8.02 21.48
C PHE A 598 -2.92 8.49 22.36
N GLU A 599 -3.82 9.30 21.79
CA GLU A 599 -5.05 9.75 22.46
C GLU A 599 -6.01 8.56 22.72
N ASP A 600 -6.28 7.73 21.71
CA ASP A 600 -7.17 6.57 21.79
C ASP A 600 -6.68 5.49 22.76
N ASP A 601 -5.37 5.36 22.95
CA ASP A 601 -4.74 4.40 23.86
C ASP A 601 -4.64 4.92 25.31
N GLY A 602 -5.22 6.10 25.59
CA GLY A 602 -5.28 6.67 26.94
C GLY A 602 -4.00 7.40 27.36
N ARG A 603 -3.23 7.93 26.40
CA ARG A 603 -2.02 8.74 26.59
C ARG A 603 -0.93 8.06 27.43
N PRO A 604 -0.55 6.81 27.13
CA PRO A 604 0.48 6.11 27.89
C PRO A 604 1.83 6.83 27.76
N ARG A 605 2.31 7.46 28.85
CA ARG A 605 3.56 8.23 28.84
C ARG A 605 4.78 7.43 28.38
N ALA A 606 4.79 6.12 28.65
CA ALA A 606 5.85 5.24 28.21
C ALA A 606 5.96 5.11 26.68
N ASP A 607 4.92 5.49 25.92
CA ASP A 607 4.93 5.42 24.45
C ASP A 607 5.38 6.75 23.81
N LEU A 608 5.50 7.83 24.60
CA LEU A 608 5.91 9.15 24.11
C LEU A 608 7.24 9.15 23.32
N PRO A 609 8.28 8.39 23.70
CA PRO A 609 9.50 8.34 22.90
C PRO A 609 9.23 7.90 21.45
N LEU A 610 8.40 6.86 21.28
CA LEU A 610 7.99 6.35 19.97
C LEU A 610 7.15 7.37 19.20
N VAL A 611 6.20 8.03 19.88
CA VAL A 611 5.35 9.09 19.29
C VAL A 611 6.22 10.24 18.79
N HIS A 612 7.09 10.77 19.66
CA HIS A 612 7.96 11.89 19.34
C HIS A 612 8.87 11.57 18.18
N TRP A 613 9.52 10.41 18.17
CA TRP A 613 10.42 10.03 17.10
C TRP A 613 9.67 9.91 15.77
N SER A 614 8.53 9.21 15.79
CA SER A 614 7.70 9.00 14.59
C SER A 614 7.30 10.32 13.95
N VAL A 615 6.76 11.24 14.76
CA VAL A 615 6.27 12.52 14.26
C VAL A 615 7.41 13.46 13.89
N GLN A 616 8.52 13.49 14.63
CA GLN A 616 9.68 14.33 14.31
C GLN A 616 10.36 13.88 13.01
N ASP A 617 10.57 12.58 12.78
CA ASP A 617 11.11 12.05 11.52
C ASP A 617 10.20 12.43 10.34
N ALA A 618 8.89 12.23 10.48
CA ALA A 618 7.94 12.56 9.44
C ALA A 618 7.87 14.07 9.14
N ILE A 619 7.88 14.93 10.17
CA ILE A 619 7.92 16.39 10.02
C ILE A 619 9.20 16.85 9.31
N TYR A 620 10.34 16.26 9.66
CA TYR A 620 11.61 16.53 8.98
C TYR A 620 11.54 16.13 7.50
N ARG A 621 10.98 14.95 7.18
CA ARG A 621 10.80 14.48 5.80
C ARG A 621 9.81 15.32 5.01
N ILE A 622 8.70 15.78 5.61
CA ILE A 622 7.78 16.74 4.99
C ILE A 622 8.54 17.99 4.56
N GLN A 623 9.38 18.54 5.45
CA GLN A 623 10.21 19.71 5.14
C GLN A 623 11.16 19.44 3.96
N GLN A 624 11.81 18.26 3.92
CA GLN A 624 12.67 17.90 2.79
C GLN A 624 11.88 17.78 1.48
N SER A 625 10.72 17.11 1.49
CA SER A 625 9.87 16.98 0.31
C SER A 625 9.42 18.33 -0.24
N PHE A 626 9.09 19.30 0.63
CA PHE A 626 8.81 20.68 0.21
C PHE A 626 10.03 21.33 -0.46
N ASP A 627 11.21 21.25 0.16
CA ASP A 627 12.41 21.90 -0.38
C ASP A 627 12.87 21.26 -1.70
N GLU A 628 12.80 19.94 -1.81
CA GLU A 628 13.09 19.23 -3.04
C GLU A 628 12.10 19.53 -4.15
N PHE A 629 10.80 19.63 -3.82
CA PHE A 629 9.77 20.03 -4.79
C PHE A 629 10.09 21.41 -5.34
N LEU A 630 10.29 22.39 -4.45
CA LEU A 630 10.56 23.78 -4.84
C LEU A 630 11.87 23.89 -5.62
N SER A 631 12.92 23.18 -5.22
CA SER A 631 14.22 23.20 -5.92
C SER A 631 14.16 22.64 -7.35
N ASN A 632 13.16 21.81 -7.64
CA ASN A 632 12.96 21.21 -8.96
C ASN A 632 11.68 21.72 -9.64
N PHE A 633 11.05 22.77 -9.11
CA PHE A 633 9.84 23.32 -9.67
C PHE A 633 10.19 24.07 -10.97
N PRO A 634 9.49 23.82 -12.10
CA PRO A 634 9.84 24.39 -13.40
C PRO A 634 9.33 25.83 -13.54
N GLY A 635 9.82 26.72 -12.68
CA GLY A 635 9.54 28.15 -12.69
C GLY A 635 10.83 28.99 -12.74
N ASN A 636 10.65 30.28 -13.02
CA ASN A 636 11.73 31.27 -12.90
C ASN A 636 12.35 31.23 -11.49
N ARG A 637 13.68 31.36 -11.39
CA ARG A 637 14.44 31.37 -10.12
C ARG A 637 13.90 32.33 -9.05
N VAL A 638 13.50 33.54 -9.45
CA VAL A 638 12.89 34.56 -8.57
C VAL A 638 11.54 34.07 -8.07
N PHE A 639 10.70 33.50 -8.94
CA PHE A 639 9.40 32.96 -8.55
C PHE A 639 9.55 31.80 -7.54
N VAL A 640 10.44 30.85 -7.83
CA VAL A 640 10.75 29.75 -6.91
C VAL A 640 11.32 30.26 -5.58
N TRP A 641 12.21 31.26 -5.62
CA TRP A 641 12.74 31.89 -4.41
C TRP A 641 11.64 32.55 -3.58
N LEU A 642 10.69 33.25 -4.21
CA LEU A 642 9.52 33.83 -3.53
C LEU A 642 8.67 32.74 -2.88
N LEU A 643 8.37 31.65 -3.60
CA LEU A 643 7.63 30.51 -3.04
C LEU A 643 8.34 29.90 -1.83
N LYS A 644 9.67 29.72 -1.90
CA LYS A 644 10.48 29.26 -0.75
C LYS A 644 10.34 30.21 0.45
N LYS A 645 10.38 31.52 0.23
CA LYS A 645 10.19 32.52 1.29
C LYS A 645 8.76 32.58 1.80
N TRP A 646 7.77 32.20 1.00
CA TRP A 646 6.38 32.12 1.43
C TRP A 646 6.11 30.93 2.36
N ILE A 647 6.61 29.74 1.97
CA ILE A 647 6.42 28.49 2.71
C ILE A 647 7.31 28.44 3.97
N PHE A 648 8.55 28.92 3.82
CA PHE A 648 9.59 28.92 4.86
C PHE A 648 10.18 30.33 5.06
N PRO A 649 9.40 31.30 5.57
CA PRO A 649 9.86 32.68 5.73
C PRO A 649 11.06 32.80 6.66
N LEU A 650 11.09 31.98 7.71
CA LEU A 650 12.17 31.92 8.70
C LEU A 650 13.19 30.79 8.40
N GLY A 651 13.14 30.19 7.21
CA GLY A 651 13.98 29.05 6.85
C GLY A 651 13.39 27.69 7.26
N LYS A 652 14.25 26.66 7.28
CA LYS A 652 13.93 25.25 7.54
C LYS A 652 14.27 24.90 9.00
N PRO A 653 13.32 24.97 9.95
CA PRO A 653 13.63 24.88 11.38
C PRO A 653 13.71 23.43 11.90
N TYR A 654 13.27 22.44 11.13
CA TYR A 654 13.15 21.06 11.60
C TYR A 654 14.43 20.27 11.34
N SER A 655 14.85 19.50 12.34
CA SER A 655 15.96 18.54 12.30
C SER A 655 15.44 17.10 12.41
N PRO A 656 16.26 16.09 12.09
CA PRO A 656 15.97 14.71 12.48
C PRO A 656 15.76 14.57 14.00
N PRO A 657 15.11 13.47 14.45
CA PRO A 657 15.04 13.12 15.87
C PRO A 657 16.43 13.06 16.52
N THR A 658 16.51 13.40 17.81
CA THR A 658 17.80 13.44 18.53
C THR A 658 18.28 12.07 18.98
N ASP A 659 19.59 11.90 19.11
CA ASP A 659 20.20 10.65 19.60
C ASP A 659 19.73 10.29 21.02
N LYS A 660 19.47 11.28 21.88
CA LYS A 660 18.89 11.06 23.21
C LYS A 660 17.54 10.36 23.14
N LEU A 661 16.66 10.84 22.25
CA LEU A 661 15.35 10.22 22.03
C LEU A 661 15.51 8.82 21.43
N GLY A 662 16.50 8.65 20.54
CA GLY A 662 16.88 7.34 20.03
C GLY A 662 17.29 6.37 21.15
N HIS A 663 18.15 6.81 22.07
CA HIS A 663 18.58 6.01 23.20
C HIS A 663 17.39 5.55 24.07
N GLU A 664 16.42 6.43 24.34
CA GLU A 664 15.20 6.09 25.09
C GLU A 664 14.38 4.96 24.41
N ILE A 665 14.25 4.99 23.08
CA ILE A 665 13.57 3.94 22.31
C ILE A 665 14.38 2.64 22.31
N SER A 666 15.70 2.72 22.11
CA SER A 666 16.57 1.54 22.14
C SER A 666 16.46 0.82 23.48
N GLN A 667 16.61 1.54 24.60
CA GLN A 667 16.48 0.96 25.95
C GLN A 667 15.11 0.32 26.18
N MET A 668 14.03 0.94 25.71
CA MET A 668 12.68 0.38 25.78
C MET A 668 12.57 -0.98 25.08
N LEU A 669 13.24 -1.17 23.94
CA LEU A 669 13.20 -2.43 23.18
C LEU A 669 14.11 -3.52 23.77
N LEU A 670 15.19 -3.13 24.45
CA LEU A 670 16.16 -4.04 25.05
C LEU A 670 15.68 -4.69 26.35
N GLU A 671 14.55 -4.25 26.91
CA GLU A 671 14.02 -4.75 28.18
C GLU A 671 12.50 -5.00 28.13
N PRO A 672 11.97 -5.99 28.88
CA PRO A 672 10.54 -6.15 29.05
C PRO A 672 9.92 -4.88 29.64
N SER A 673 8.93 -4.32 28.93
CA SER A 673 8.21 -3.13 29.36
C SER A 673 6.82 -3.11 28.75
N GLU A 674 5.87 -2.43 29.38
CA GLU A 674 4.52 -2.32 28.84
C GLU A 674 4.50 -1.62 27.47
N ALA A 675 5.41 -0.66 27.23
CA ALA A 675 5.52 0.02 25.95
C ALA A 675 6.00 -0.93 24.84
N ARG A 676 6.99 -1.79 25.14
CA ARG A 676 7.43 -2.87 24.23
C ARG A 676 6.28 -3.84 23.94
N ASP A 677 5.53 -4.24 24.96
CA ASP A 677 4.40 -5.16 24.81
C ASP A 677 3.25 -4.53 24.00
N ARG A 678 2.90 -3.25 24.24
CA ARG A 678 1.92 -2.53 23.42
C ARG A 678 2.39 -2.36 21.97
N LEU A 679 3.64 -1.98 21.75
CA LEU A 679 4.22 -1.80 20.41
C LEU A 679 4.13 -3.08 19.58
N THR A 680 4.36 -4.23 20.21
CA THR A 680 4.40 -5.54 19.55
C THR A 680 3.11 -6.34 19.72
N SER A 681 2.06 -5.74 20.30
CA SER A 681 0.78 -6.41 20.52
C SER A 681 0.15 -6.94 19.23
N GLY A 682 -0.56 -8.07 19.35
CA GLY A 682 -1.27 -8.73 18.25
C GLY A 682 -0.44 -9.70 17.42
N ILE A 683 0.91 -9.70 17.52
CA ILE A 683 1.72 -10.78 16.91
C ILE A 683 1.58 -12.08 17.68
N TYR A 684 1.86 -13.19 17.03
CA TYR A 684 1.91 -14.50 17.67
C TYR A 684 3.22 -14.65 18.48
N LEU A 685 3.08 -15.03 19.75
CA LEU A 685 4.20 -15.31 20.65
C LEU A 685 4.12 -16.79 21.10
N PRO A 686 4.97 -17.68 20.56
CA PRO A 686 4.91 -19.09 20.92
C PRO A 686 5.27 -19.30 22.39
N LYS A 687 4.59 -20.25 23.03
CA LYS A 687 4.83 -20.64 24.43
C LYS A 687 5.57 -21.96 24.56
N ALA A 688 5.58 -22.78 23.51
CA ALA A 688 6.19 -24.10 23.53
C ALA A 688 7.72 -24.01 23.68
N SER A 689 8.29 -24.97 24.40
CA SER A 689 9.75 -25.12 24.50
C SER A 689 10.32 -25.58 23.15
N GLY A 690 11.47 -25.01 22.76
CA GLY A 690 12.12 -25.32 21.48
C GLY A 690 11.74 -24.39 20.33
N GLU A 691 10.73 -23.53 20.53
CA GLU A 691 10.38 -22.47 19.58
C GLU A 691 11.42 -21.33 19.61
N PRO A 692 12.01 -20.92 18.48
CA PRO A 692 13.11 -19.95 18.46
C PRO A 692 12.78 -18.61 19.12
N LEU A 693 11.55 -18.11 18.93
CA LEU A 693 11.08 -16.86 19.53
C LEU A 693 10.83 -17.01 21.04
N ALA A 694 10.31 -18.16 21.49
CA ALA A 694 10.11 -18.45 22.91
C ALA A 694 11.45 -18.55 23.65
N GLU A 695 12.45 -19.21 23.04
CA GLU A 695 13.81 -19.28 23.59
C GLU A 695 14.46 -17.90 23.69
N LEU A 696 14.21 -17.02 22.72
CA LEU A 696 14.72 -15.65 22.70
C LEU A 696 14.13 -14.81 23.85
N GLU A 697 12.81 -14.88 24.09
CA GLU A 697 12.18 -14.15 25.21
C GLU A 697 12.66 -14.70 26.57
N GLN A 698 12.80 -16.02 26.71
CA GLN A 698 13.38 -16.62 27.92
C GLN A 698 14.83 -16.18 28.14
N ALA A 699 15.62 -16.10 27.06
CA ALA A 699 16.99 -15.61 27.11
C ALA A 699 17.05 -14.13 27.51
N LEU A 700 16.12 -13.29 27.04
CA LEU A 700 16.02 -11.88 27.41
C LEU A 700 15.82 -11.71 28.93
N GLU A 701 14.82 -12.40 29.50
CA GLU A 701 14.59 -12.35 30.95
C GLU A 701 15.80 -12.84 31.75
N CYS A 702 16.42 -13.94 31.29
CA CYS A 702 17.59 -14.51 31.94
C CYS A 702 18.80 -13.57 31.83
N ALA A 703 18.96 -12.86 30.71
CA ALA A 703 20.05 -11.91 30.49
C ALA A 703 20.01 -10.77 31.51
N ILE A 704 18.81 -10.21 31.73
CA ILE A 704 18.61 -9.11 32.68
C ILE A 704 18.92 -9.56 34.11
N LYS A 705 18.37 -10.70 34.54
CA LYS A 705 18.61 -11.26 35.88
C LYS A 705 20.09 -11.61 36.10
N SER A 706 20.79 -12.01 35.03
CA SER A 706 22.20 -12.43 35.10
C SER A 706 23.21 -11.28 34.97
N ALA A 707 22.82 -10.12 34.45
CA ALA A 707 23.74 -9.02 34.14
C ALA A 707 24.57 -8.53 35.36
N PRO A 708 24.00 -8.34 36.57
CA PRO A 708 24.78 -7.97 37.75
C PRO A 708 25.80 -9.05 38.14
N LEU A 709 25.45 -10.33 37.95
CA LEU A 709 26.30 -11.47 38.26
C LEU A 709 27.46 -11.58 37.27
N GLU A 710 27.19 -11.41 35.97
CA GLU A 710 28.23 -11.34 34.93
C GLU A 710 29.21 -10.19 35.20
N ALA A 711 28.72 -9.03 35.67
CA ALA A 711 29.58 -7.91 36.07
C ALA A 711 30.43 -8.26 37.31
N LYS A 712 29.86 -8.92 38.32
CA LYS A 712 30.57 -9.38 39.53
C LYS A 712 31.71 -10.34 39.18
N VAL A 713 31.44 -11.35 38.34
CA VAL A 713 32.45 -12.31 37.87
C VAL A 713 33.53 -11.60 37.05
N ARG A 714 33.15 -10.69 36.14
CA ARG A 714 34.09 -9.92 35.33
C ARG A 714 35.01 -9.03 36.16
N ASN A 715 34.49 -8.39 37.21
CA ASN A 715 35.29 -7.60 38.14
C ASN A 715 36.26 -8.47 38.93
N ALA A 716 35.84 -9.67 39.34
CA ALA A 716 36.72 -10.65 39.98
C ALA A 716 37.85 -11.13 39.05
N VAL A 717 37.56 -11.32 37.75
CA VAL A 717 38.59 -11.60 36.72
C VAL A 717 39.55 -10.42 36.56
N LYS A 718 39.04 -9.19 36.41
CA LYS A 718 39.86 -7.97 36.28
C LYS A 718 40.77 -7.74 37.49
N SER A 719 40.30 -8.08 38.70
CA SER A 719 41.08 -7.99 39.94
C SER A 719 42.13 -9.09 40.11
N GLY A 720 42.20 -10.06 39.19
CA GLY A 720 43.10 -11.23 39.29
C GLY A 720 42.62 -12.32 40.27
N LYS A 721 41.46 -12.14 40.94
CA LYS A 721 40.88 -13.13 41.85
C LYS A 721 40.46 -14.41 41.11
N ILE A 722 39.96 -14.29 39.88
CA ILE A 722 39.63 -15.41 38.99
C ILE A 722 40.67 -15.45 37.87
N THR A 723 41.36 -16.57 37.75
CA THR A 723 42.45 -16.79 36.76
C THR A 723 42.01 -17.65 35.57
N ALA A 724 40.82 -18.27 35.65
CA ALA A 724 40.27 -19.07 34.56
C ALA A 724 40.04 -18.22 33.29
N GLN A 725 40.44 -18.77 32.15
CA GLN A 725 40.56 -18.01 30.91
C GLN A 725 39.21 -17.58 30.30
N GLN A 726 38.12 -18.35 30.43
CA GLN A 726 36.78 -17.96 29.93
C GLN A 726 35.66 -18.94 30.32
N GLY A 727 34.42 -18.44 30.29
CA GLY A 727 33.19 -19.24 30.25
C GLY A 727 32.91 -20.05 31.51
N GLU A 728 32.61 -21.34 31.33
CA GLU A 728 32.20 -22.26 32.40
C GLU A 728 33.19 -22.28 33.57
N LYS A 729 34.50 -22.34 33.24
CA LYS A 729 35.57 -22.39 34.24
C LYS A 729 35.59 -21.14 35.13
N GLN A 730 35.17 -19.97 34.61
CA GLN A 730 35.07 -18.75 35.40
C GLN A 730 33.90 -18.81 36.37
N ILE A 731 32.76 -19.38 35.97
CA ILE A 731 31.60 -19.55 36.85
C ILE A 731 31.94 -20.52 37.97
N THR A 732 32.53 -21.68 37.64
CA THR A 732 32.96 -22.68 38.64
C THR A 732 33.98 -22.10 39.61
N GLN A 733 34.99 -21.37 39.13
CA GLN A 733 35.99 -20.74 40.00
C GLN A 733 35.36 -19.62 40.85
N ALA A 734 34.45 -18.81 40.28
CA ALA A 734 33.72 -17.79 41.02
C ALA A 734 32.92 -18.39 42.19
N TYR A 735 32.27 -19.53 41.96
CA TYR A 735 31.57 -20.27 43.00
C TYR A 735 32.53 -20.77 44.09
N HIS A 736 33.61 -21.48 43.72
CA HIS A 736 34.58 -22.00 44.70
C HIS A 736 35.28 -20.90 45.52
N LEU A 737 35.47 -19.71 44.94
CA LEU A 737 36.06 -18.55 45.62
C LEU A 737 35.03 -17.69 46.37
N ASN A 738 33.79 -18.19 46.53
CA ASN A 738 32.67 -17.51 47.17
C ASN A 738 32.41 -16.09 46.60
N VAL A 739 32.71 -15.90 45.31
CA VAL A 739 32.34 -14.67 44.59
C VAL A 739 30.85 -14.70 44.26
N ILE A 740 30.30 -15.89 43.98
CA ILE A 740 28.87 -16.12 43.73
C ILE A 740 28.38 -17.32 44.54
N THR A 741 27.07 -17.37 44.79
CA THR A 741 26.36 -18.49 45.43
C THR A 741 26.04 -19.60 44.43
N VAL A 742 25.59 -20.76 44.91
CA VAL A 742 25.11 -21.88 44.05
C VAL A 742 23.99 -21.42 43.13
N SER A 743 22.96 -20.77 43.66
CA SER A 743 21.82 -20.27 42.87
C SER A 743 22.23 -19.22 41.83
N GLU A 744 23.23 -18.39 42.14
CA GLU A 744 23.79 -17.42 41.19
C GLU A 744 24.59 -18.11 40.08
N ALA A 745 25.33 -19.18 40.41
CA ALA A 745 26.03 -20.00 39.42
C ALA A 745 25.04 -20.71 38.48
N ASP A 746 23.98 -21.33 39.02
CA ASP A 746 22.92 -21.99 38.25
C ASP A 746 22.27 -21.03 37.25
N LEU A 747 22.01 -19.78 37.67
CA LEU A 747 21.46 -18.74 36.80
C LEU A 747 22.43 -18.37 35.66
N LEU A 748 23.74 -18.26 35.94
CA LEU A 748 24.75 -17.99 34.93
C LEU A 748 24.91 -19.16 33.94
N HIS A 749 24.85 -20.41 34.41
CA HIS A 749 24.84 -21.59 33.54
C HIS A 749 23.61 -21.60 32.63
N LYS A 750 22.42 -21.34 33.19
CA LYS A 750 21.17 -21.20 32.43
C LYS A 750 21.27 -20.11 31.36
N MET A 751 21.82 -18.94 31.71
CA MET A 751 21.99 -17.84 30.75
C MET A 751 22.97 -18.20 29.63
N ARG A 752 24.08 -18.87 29.95
CA ARG A 752 25.05 -19.33 28.96
C ARG A 752 24.43 -20.30 27.95
N ASP A 753 23.63 -21.25 28.45
CA ASP A 753 22.93 -22.23 27.65
C ASP A 753 21.87 -21.60 26.73
N LEU A 754 21.00 -20.74 27.29
CA LEU A 754 20.00 -19.98 26.50
C LEU A 754 20.66 -19.08 25.44
N ARG A 755 21.68 -18.32 25.82
CA ARG A 755 22.43 -17.47 24.88
C ARG A 755 23.03 -18.30 23.75
N SER A 756 23.61 -19.46 24.07
CA SER A 756 24.18 -20.39 23.08
C SER A 756 23.13 -20.85 22.07
N ARG A 757 21.93 -21.25 22.53
CA ARG A 757 20.84 -21.66 21.64
C ARG A 757 20.37 -20.54 20.72
N VAL A 758 20.17 -19.33 21.26
CA VAL A 758 19.71 -18.15 20.51
C VAL A 758 20.70 -17.73 19.43
N ILE A 759 22.00 -17.69 19.75
CA ILE A 759 23.03 -17.26 18.79
C ILE A 759 23.40 -18.35 17.77
N LYS A 760 23.09 -19.61 18.06
CA LYS A 760 23.40 -20.73 17.17
C LYS A 760 22.56 -20.62 15.89
N VAL A 761 23.23 -20.81 14.77
CA VAL A 761 22.62 -21.00 13.45
C VAL A 761 22.54 -22.48 13.14
N ASP A 762 21.61 -22.85 12.27
CA ASP A 762 21.49 -24.22 11.80
C ASP A 762 22.65 -24.59 10.87
N ASP A 763 23.05 -25.85 10.93
CA ASP A 763 24.09 -26.46 10.12
C ASP A 763 23.53 -27.75 9.50
N PHE A 764 24.01 -28.06 8.29
CA PHE A 764 23.55 -29.20 7.51
C PHE A 764 24.74 -30.07 7.09
N SER A 765 24.50 -31.34 6.81
CA SER A 765 25.52 -32.27 6.36
C SER A 765 26.09 -31.89 4.98
N GLN A 766 27.28 -32.39 4.66
CA GLN A 766 27.98 -32.06 3.41
C GLN A 766 27.18 -32.43 2.15
N ASP A 767 26.33 -33.44 2.25
CA ASP A 767 25.45 -33.93 1.19
C ASP A 767 24.12 -33.15 1.07
N PHE A 768 24.09 -31.89 1.53
CA PHE A 768 22.92 -30.99 1.44
C PHE A 768 22.38 -30.89 0.01
N SER A 769 21.38 -31.73 -0.31
CA SER A 769 20.72 -31.77 -1.61
C SER A 769 19.46 -30.91 -1.60
N TYR A 770 19.39 -29.94 -2.52
CA TYR A 770 18.11 -29.34 -2.90
C TYR A 770 17.41 -30.35 -3.83
N GLU A 771 16.58 -31.24 -3.30
CA GLU A 771 15.74 -32.05 -4.20
C GLU A 771 14.76 -31.13 -4.95
N ALA A 772 14.94 -31.07 -6.28
CA ALA A 772 13.94 -30.52 -7.18
C ALA A 772 12.71 -31.43 -7.16
N PRO A 773 11.48 -30.88 -7.26
CA PRO A 773 10.28 -31.70 -7.26
C PRO A 773 10.38 -32.75 -8.37
N SER A 774 10.22 -34.02 -8.00
CA SER A 774 10.08 -35.10 -8.98
C SER A 774 8.84 -34.82 -9.81
N SER A 775 9.03 -34.59 -11.12
CA SER A 775 7.93 -34.53 -12.09
C SER A 775 7.36 -35.95 -12.23
N SER A 776 6.54 -36.37 -11.28
CA SER A 776 5.77 -37.61 -11.40
C SER A 776 4.31 -37.23 -11.61
N GLY A 777 3.86 -37.34 -12.87
CA GLY A 777 2.45 -37.26 -13.24
C GLY A 777 2.16 -36.34 -14.44
N HIS A 778 2.11 -36.94 -15.64
CA HIS A 778 1.52 -36.42 -16.88
C HIS A 778 2.22 -35.26 -17.59
N THR A 779 3.28 -35.59 -18.34
CA THR A 779 3.67 -34.84 -19.54
C THR A 779 2.95 -35.44 -20.75
N GLU A 780 1.86 -34.81 -21.21
CA GLU A 780 1.54 -34.85 -22.64
C GLU A 780 2.37 -33.79 -23.37
N PRO A 781 2.95 -34.10 -24.53
CA PRO A 781 3.75 -33.15 -25.28
C PRO A 781 2.85 -32.09 -25.94
N ILE A 782 3.23 -30.83 -25.76
CA ILE A 782 2.74 -29.67 -26.51
C ILE A 782 2.87 -29.97 -28.02
N PRO A 783 1.82 -29.82 -28.85
CA PRO A 783 1.94 -30.00 -30.30
C PRO A 783 2.77 -28.85 -30.88
N THR A 784 3.98 -29.16 -31.34
CA THR A 784 4.75 -28.24 -32.18
C THR A 784 4.16 -28.22 -33.57
N SER A 785 3.68 -27.05 -33.99
CA SER A 785 3.25 -26.79 -35.37
C SER A 785 4.43 -27.02 -36.31
N SER A 786 4.25 -27.95 -37.24
CA SER A 786 5.17 -28.32 -38.29
C SER A 786 5.43 -27.16 -39.26
N THR A 787 6.69 -26.74 -39.38
CA THR A 787 7.25 -26.43 -40.71
C THR A 787 8.71 -26.88 -40.73
N THR A 788 8.95 -27.90 -41.53
CA THR A 788 10.25 -28.52 -41.82
C THR A 788 11.20 -27.57 -42.54
N ALA A 789 12.42 -27.42 -42.01
CA ALA A 789 13.62 -27.28 -42.83
C ALA A 789 14.80 -27.96 -42.12
N THR A 790 15.22 -29.07 -42.71
CA THR A 790 16.34 -29.95 -42.43
C THR A 790 17.70 -29.24 -42.30
N LEU A 791 18.49 -29.63 -41.30
CA LEU A 791 19.81 -30.28 -41.45
C LEU A 791 20.37 -30.68 -40.07
N ALA A 792 20.71 -31.96 -39.92
CA ALA A 792 21.40 -32.57 -38.78
C ALA A 792 22.81 -33.04 -39.23
N PRO A 793 23.61 -33.73 -38.39
CA PRO A 793 24.48 -33.15 -37.36
C PRO A 793 25.95 -33.60 -37.53
N VAL A 794 26.90 -33.02 -36.80
CA VAL A 794 28.27 -33.58 -36.68
C VAL A 794 28.63 -33.83 -35.22
N VAL A 795 29.20 -35.02 -35.05
CA VAL A 795 29.43 -35.85 -33.87
C VAL A 795 30.72 -35.47 -33.12
N ALA A 796 30.76 -35.87 -31.86
CA ALA A 796 31.85 -35.78 -30.90
C ALA A 796 33.13 -36.57 -31.23
N ALA A 797 34.19 -36.22 -30.48
CA ALA A 797 35.34 -37.01 -30.02
C ALA A 797 36.60 -37.19 -30.92
N ALA A 798 37.76 -36.77 -30.39
CA ALA A 798 39.08 -37.43 -30.46
C ALA A 798 40.11 -36.62 -29.60
N VAL A 799 40.66 -37.13 -28.49
CA VAL A 799 41.85 -38.01 -28.32
C VAL A 799 43.18 -37.24 -28.12
N ALA A 800 43.73 -37.45 -26.91
CA ALA A 800 45.13 -37.65 -26.49
C ALA A 800 46.27 -36.78 -27.05
N ALA A 801 47.16 -36.33 -26.17
CA ALA A 801 48.44 -37.01 -25.91
C ALA A 801 49.43 -36.15 -25.09
N THR A 802 50.13 -36.82 -24.16
CA THR A 802 51.52 -36.57 -23.67
C THR A 802 51.79 -35.29 -22.87
N GLY A 803 52.46 -35.32 -21.71
CA GLY A 803 53.14 -36.40 -21.00
C GLY A 803 53.73 -35.90 -19.67
N GLU A 804 53.90 -36.85 -18.75
CA GLU A 804 55.00 -37.05 -17.78
C GLU A 804 55.50 -35.83 -16.95
N ALA A 805 55.29 -35.85 -15.62
CA ALA A 805 56.23 -36.36 -14.58
C ALA A 805 57.21 -35.23 -14.17
N GLU A 806 57.61 -34.93 -12.94
CA GLU A 806 57.68 -35.53 -11.60
C GLU A 806 57.83 -34.32 -10.63
N GLN A 807 57.16 -34.27 -9.48
CA GLN A 807 57.59 -34.75 -8.15
C GLN A 807 58.73 -33.94 -7.49
N SER A 808 58.42 -33.23 -6.39
CA SER A 808 59.17 -33.04 -5.11
C SER A 808 58.64 -31.77 -4.42
N ASP A 809 57.93 -31.85 -3.30
CA ASP A 809 58.32 -32.09 -1.90
C ASP A 809 59.07 -30.93 -1.21
N GLU A 810 58.56 -30.58 -0.01
CA GLU A 810 59.22 -29.88 1.12
C GLU A 810 59.62 -28.40 0.91
N SER A 811 59.62 -27.48 1.87
CA SER A 811 59.22 -27.39 3.28
C SER A 811 59.50 -25.95 3.75
N GLU A 812 58.73 -25.49 4.75
CA GLU A 812 59.12 -24.63 5.88
C GLU A 812 59.67 -23.17 5.74
N GLU A 813 58.97 -22.31 6.50
CA GLU A 813 59.44 -21.25 7.41
C GLU A 813 60.15 -19.97 6.92
N GLY A 814 59.70 -18.83 7.48
CA GLY A 814 60.67 -17.87 8.05
C GLY A 814 60.63 -16.39 7.63
N VAL A 815 59.67 -15.63 8.16
CA VAL A 815 59.86 -14.39 8.95
C VAL A 815 60.68 -13.17 8.39
N ARG A 816 59.99 -12.01 8.40
CA ARG A 816 60.39 -10.59 8.66
C ARG A 816 60.82 -9.62 7.53
N ASP A 817 59.99 -8.58 7.45
CA ASP A 817 60.27 -7.13 7.44
C ASP A 817 61.15 -6.49 6.35
N SER A 818 60.45 -5.77 5.45
CA SER A 818 60.37 -4.30 5.42
C SER A 818 60.62 -3.64 4.05
N GLN A 819 59.82 -2.61 3.82
CA GLN A 819 59.98 -1.48 2.90
C GLN A 819 59.62 -1.63 1.41
N THR A 820 58.39 -1.15 1.13
CA THR A 820 58.09 -0.05 0.21
C THR A 820 58.50 -0.21 -1.26
N TYR A 821 57.53 -0.51 -2.12
CA TYR A 821 57.30 0.27 -3.35
C TYR A 821 55.80 0.42 -3.64
N THR A 822 55.49 1.67 -3.94
CA THR A 822 54.29 2.35 -4.38
C THR A 822 53.62 1.75 -5.62
N ASN A 823 52.29 1.78 -5.65
CA ASN A 823 51.38 2.18 -6.75
C ASN A 823 50.19 1.23 -6.94
N ILE A 824 49.06 1.52 -6.29
CA ILE A 824 47.75 1.45 -6.92
C ILE A 824 46.94 2.65 -6.44
N ALA A 825 46.72 3.58 -7.37
CA ALA A 825 45.88 4.74 -7.17
C ALA A 825 44.42 4.33 -6.99
N GLN A 826 43.78 5.04 -6.07
CA GLN A 826 42.36 5.03 -5.75
C GLN A 826 41.50 5.18 -7.02
N SER A 827 40.54 4.27 -7.22
CA SER A 827 39.44 4.49 -8.16
C SER A 827 38.37 5.36 -7.49
N THR A 828 38.42 6.66 -7.74
CA THR A 828 37.26 7.54 -7.75
C THR A 828 36.38 7.17 -8.96
N LEU A 829 35.20 6.59 -8.71
CA LEU A 829 34.09 6.51 -9.67
C LEU A 829 32.79 6.82 -8.93
N LEU A 830 32.67 8.08 -8.54
CA LEU A 830 31.42 8.82 -8.48
C LEU A 830 31.44 9.76 -9.69
N GLU A 831 30.27 10.01 -10.26
CA GLU A 831 29.98 10.90 -11.40
C GLU A 831 30.13 10.30 -12.82
N SER A 832 29.01 9.81 -13.35
CA SER A 832 28.43 10.40 -14.57
C SER A 832 27.03 9.85 -14.78
N GLY A 833 26.04 10.67 -14.40
CA GLY A 833 24.69 10.53 -14.93
C GLY A 833 24.69 11.00 -16.37
N GLN A 834 24.41 10.09 -17.31
CA GLN A 834 23.90 10.36 -18.65
C GLN A 834 23.71 9.01 -19.33
N LEU A 835 22.52 8.41 -19.22
CA LEU A 835 21.99 7.35 -20.10
C LEU A 835 20.52 7.02 -19.74
N SER A 836 19.66 8.03 -19.58
CA SER A 836 18.22 7.80 -19.33
C SER A 836 17.26 8.70 -20.13
N GLU A 837 17.74 9.41 -21.16
CA GLU A 837 16.91 10.37 -21.90
C GLU A 837 16.44 9.91 -23.30
N ILE A 838 16.75 8.69 -23.75
CA ILE A 838 16.39 8.25 -25.12
C ILE A 838 15.33 7.12 -25.16
N ALA A 839 14.92 6.54 -24.02
CA ALA A 839 13.93 5.45 -24.01
C ALA A 839 12.48 5.88 -23.68
N ALA A 840 12.21 7.18 -23.50
CA ALA A 840 10.93 7.69 -23.00
C ALA A 840 10.10 8.49 -24.02
N SER A 841 10.58 8.70 -25.25
CA SER A 841 9.87 9.50 -26.27
C SER A 841 8.99 8.69 -27.23
N ASP A 842 9.18 7.38 -27.34
CA ASP A 842 8.60 6.62 -28.47
C ASP A 842 7.41 5.73 -28.10
N LEU A 843 6.94 5.79 -26.85
CA LEU A 843 5.80 5.00 -26.35
C LEU A 843 4.43 5.66 -26.53
N PHE A 844 4.37 6.86 -27.12
CA PHE A 844 3.12 7.58 -27.40
C PHE A 844 3.22 8.34 -28.73
N ALA A 845 3.19 7.60 -29.84
CA ALA A 845 2.88 8.14 -31.16
C ALA A 845 1.76 7.31 -31.78
N ASP A 846 0.69 8.01 -32.15
CA ASP A 846 -0.58 7.49 -32.66
C ASP A 846 -0.44 6.64 -33.94
N GLU A 847 -1.46 5.80 -34.12
CA GLU A 847 -1.87 5.16 -35.36
C GLU A 847 -1.86 6.14 -36.54
N ASN A 848 -0.94 5.92 -37.47
CA ASN A 848 -1.13 6.03 -38.93
C ASN A 848 0.22 5.90 -39.61
N PHE A 849 0.59 4.71 -40.10
CA PHE A 849 1.51 4.62 -41.25
C PHE A 849 1.32 3.29 -41.99
N MET A 850 0.47 3.33 -43.02
CA MET A 850 0.61 2.52 -44.23
C MET A 850 0.87 3.49 -45.38
N SER A 851 2.13 3.57 -45.86
CA SER A 851 2.51 3.65 -47.28
C SER A 851 3.93 4.21 -47.47
N GLU A 852 4.82 3.31 -47.90
CA GLU A 852 5.86 3.46 -48.92
C GLU A 852 6.94 4.58 -48.90
N GLN A 853 8.17 4.06 -48.86
CA GLN A 853 9.45 4.53 -49.41
C GLN A 853 9.40 5.47 -50.63
N ASN A 854 10.15 6.59 -50.60
CA ASN A 854 11.36 6.81 -51.43
C ASN A 854 11.98 8.23 -51.29
N LYS A 855 13.30 8.23 -51.06
CA LYS A 855 14.38 9.03 -51.67
C LYS A 855 14.38 10.57 -51.77
N ASP A 856 15.48 11.09 -51.21
CA ASP A 856 16.46 12.05 -51.78
C ASP A 856 16.11 13.53 -52.06
N SER A 857 16.78 14.36 -51.26
CA SER A 857 17.63 15.52 -51.61
C SER A 857 17.08 16.78 -52.29
N ASP A 858 17.57 17.90 -51.72
CA ASP A 858 17.94 19.17 -52.36
C ASP A 858 16.90 20.28 -52.63
N GLN A 859 16.96 21.27 -51.72
CA GLN A 859 17.29 22.68 -52.00
C GLN A 859 16.22 23.61 -52.66
N PRO A 860 16.36 24.96 -52.53
CA PRO A 860 15.38 25.72 -51.75
C PRO A 860 14.77 26.95 -52.49
N ALA A 861 13.98 27.70 -51.72
CA ALA A 861 13.90 29.17 -51.70
C ALA A 861 12.66 29.87 -52.28
N VAL A 862 12.43 31.03 -51.63
CA VAL A 862 11.89 32.30 -52.12
C VAL A 862 10.49 32.69 -51.62
N MET A 863 10.54 33.52 -50.56
CA MET A 863 9.89 34.83 -50.39
C MET A 863 8.75 35.24 -51.34
N GLY A 864 7.69 35.81 -50.78
CA GLY A 864 6.89 36.82 -51.47
C GLY A 864 5.47 36.98 -50.95
N THR A 865 5.31 37.95 -50.05
CA THR A 865 4.11 38.79 -49.80
C THR A 865 3.30 39.06 -51.08
N GLU A 866 1.97 39.18 -51.11
CA GLU A 866 1.13 40.22 -50.48
C GLU A 866 -0.35 39.96 -50.90
N THR A 867 -1.31 40.37 -50.05
CA THR A 867 -2.69 40.88 -50.29
C THR A 867 -3.37 40.70 -51.67
N ASP A 868 -4.67 40.41 -51.82
CA ASP A 868 -5.84 41.19 -51.35
C ASP A 868 -7.16 40.48 -51.77
N LYS A 869 -8.21 40.67 -50.95
CA LYS A 869 -9.66 40.85 -51.22
C LYS A 869 -10.55 39.99 -52.16
N ASP A 870 -11.74 39.79 -51.59
CA ASP A 870 -13.10 39.84 -52.16
C ASP A 870 -13.66 38.65 -52.98
N SER A 871 -14.70 38.00 -52.43
CA SER A 871 -16.03 38.04 -53.05
C SER A 871 -17.13 37.46 -52.14
N LYS A 872 -18.30 38.11 -52.23
CA LYS A 872 -19.56 37.91 -51.52
C LYS A 872 -20.48 36.87 -52.22
N SER A 873 -21.40 36.28 -51.47
CA SER A 873 -22.86 36.14 -51.75
C SER A 873 -23.45 35.24 -50.64
N ASP A 874 -24.34 35.71 -49.76
CA ASP A 874 -25.77 36.10 -49.87
C ASP A 874 -26.75 34.93 -50.12
N ASP A 875 -27.66 34.75 -49.14
CA ASP A 875 -29.09 34.34 -49.18
C ASP A 875 -29.44 33.54 -47.88
N GLN A 876 -29.95 34.16 -46.81
CA GLN A 876 -31.32 34.60 -46.47
C GLN A 876 -32.40 33.50 -46.30
N HIS A 877 -32.89 33.40 -45.04
CA HIS A 877 -34.31 33.33 -44.56
C HIS A 877 -35.26 32.22 -45.08
N ASP A 878 -36.29 31.74 -44.38
CA ASP A 878 -36.75 31.65 -42.97
C ASP A 878 -38.15 30.98 -43.02
N LEU A 879 -38.58 30.37 -41.90
CA LEU A 879 -39.95 30.33 -41.35
C LEU A 879 -41.10 29.42 -41.90
N LEU A 880 -41.56 28.53 -40.98
CA LEU A 880 -42.89 28.47 -40.29
C LEU A 880 -43.98 27.43 -40.63
N ALA A 881 -44.65 27.05 -39.51
CA ALA A 881 -45.96 26.41 -39.24
C ALA A 881 -46.02 24.86 -39.29
N ALA A 882 -46.40 24.07 -38.26
CA ALA A 882 -47.38 24.10 -37.14
C ALA A 882 -48.65 23.28 -37.42
N GLU A 883 -48.93 22.25 -36.58
CA GLU A 883 -50.23 21.65 -36.18
C GLU A 883 -49.92 20.47 -35.18
N GLU A 884 -50.25 20.52 -33.88
CA GLU A 884 -51.51 20.11 -33.18
C GLU A 884 -51.72 18.58 -33.15
N LEU A 885 -51.90 17.79 -32.06
CA LEU A 885 -52.63 17.78 -30.75
C LEU A 885 -52.22 16.48 -29.96
N PRO A 886 -52.79 16.07 -28.80
CA PRO A 886 -53.14 16.78 -27.56
C PRO A 886 -52.63 16.10 -26.26
N VAL A 887 -52.93 16.79 -25.14
CA VAL A 887 -52.62 16.56 -23.73
C VAL A 887 -53.63 15.62 -23.04
N SER A 888 -53.19 14.89 -22.00
CA SER A 888 -54.07 14.50 -20.87
C SER A 888 -53.34 14.69 -19.53
N GLU A 889 -53.90 15.57 -18.70
CA GLU A 889 -53.50 15.92 -17.33
C GLU A 889 -53.93 14.85 -16.32
N VAL A 890 -53.13 14.67 -15.26
CA VAL A 890 -53.62 14.22 -13.94
C VAL A 890 -52.86 15.01 -12.86
N GLU A 891 -53.57 15.90 -12.17
CA GLU A 891 -53.13 16.56 -10.93
C GLU A 891 -53.41 15.66 -9.70
N PRO A 892 -52.68 15.84 -8.59
CA PRO A 892 -52.92 15.18 -7.31
C PRO A 892 -53.71 16.07 -6.33
N GLU A 893 -54.57 15.48 -5.49
CA GLU A 893 -55.05 16.15 -4.26
C GLU A 893 -54.95 15.26 -3.01
N PRO A 894 -54.84 15.88 -1.80
CA PRO A 894 -54.43 15.25 -0.55
C PRO A 894 -55.60 15.08 0.45
N VAL A 895 -55.48 14.15 1.42
CA VAL A 895 -56.36 14.16 2.61
C VAL A 895 -55.62 13.78 3.90
N SER A 896 -55.89 14.63 4.90
CA SER A 896 -55.55 14.69 6.31
C SER A 896 -56.00 13.52 7.20
N GLY A 897 -55.37 13.37 8.38
CA GLY A 897 -55.95 12.64 9.51
C GLY A 897 -55.14 12.73 10.81
N SER A 898 -55.47 13.69 11.67
CA SER A 898 -54.93 13.92 13.02
C SER A 898 -55.83 13.33 14.12
N VAL A 899 -55.28 12.68 15.17
CA VAL A 899 -55.87 12.58 16.54
C VAL A 899 -54.71 12.30 17.53
N LYS A 900 -54.23 13.28 18.31
CA LYS A 900 -54.58 13.71 19.69
C LYS A 900 -54.18 12.78 20.86
N ARG A 901 -53.45 13.39 21.79
CA ARG A 901 -53.02 12.97 23.15
C ARG A 901 -54.17 12.98 24.18
N SER A 902 -54.01 12.15 25.21
CA SER A 902 -54.40 12.36 26.63
C SER A 902 -53.48 11.46 27.48
N VAL A 903 -52.53 11.95 28.27
CA VAL A 903 -52.62 12.43 29.68
C VAL A 903 -53.36 11.45 30.58
N ASP A 904 -52.61 10.80 31.50
CA ASP A 904 -52.97 10.72 32.92
C ASP A 904 -51.73 10.45 33.81
N ASN A 905 -51.69 11.20 34.90
CA ASN A 905 -50.81 11.18 36.07
C ASN A 905 -50.69 9.80 36.74
N GLU A 906 -49.53 9.48 37.35
CA GLU A 906 -49.39 9.44 38.82
C GLU A 906 -47.96 9.07 39.29
N SER A 907 -47.62 9.73 40.40
CA SER A 907 -46.54 9.64 41.41
C SER A 907 -45.84 8.31 41.73
N GLY A 908 -44.59 8.43 42.22
CA GLY A 908 -43.92 7.47 43.13
C GLY A 908 -42.46 7.23 42.74
N GLU A 909 -41.49 8.00 43.25
CA GLU A 909 -40.66 7.71 44.44
C GLU A 909 -39.91 6.35 44.47
N GLU A 910 -38.61 6.46 44.79
CA GLU A 910 -37.70 5.48 45.40
C GLU A 910 -36.92 4.41 44.57
N LYS A 911 -35.60 4.64 44.58
CA LYS A 911 -34.51 3.77 45.10
C LYS A 911 -34.12 2.46 44.38
N THR A 912 -32.83 2.44 44.00
CA THR A 912 -31.83 1.37 44.17
C THR A 912 -32.25 -0.11 44.01
N HIS A 913 -31.68 -0.82 43.02
CA HIS A 913 -30.57 -1.78 43.24
C HIS A 913 -30.19 -2.54 41.95
N GLN A 914 -28.88 -2.73 41.82
CA GLN A 914 -28.11 -3.80 41.18
C GLN A 914 -28.77 -5.03 40.52
N ALA A 915 -28.06 -5.47 39.47
CA ALA A 915 -27.73 -6.85 39.06
C ALA A 915 -28.76 -7.64 38.23
N LYS A 916 -28.50 -7.77 36.93
CA LYS A 916 -27.69 -8.87 36.36
C LYS A 916 -27.20 -8.53 34.97
#